data_AF-A0A833TEE8-F1
#
_entry.id   AF-A0A833TEE8-F1
#
_cell.length_a   1.000
_cell.length_b   1.000
_cell.length_c   1.000
_cell.angle_alpha   90.00
_cell.angle_beta   90.00
_cell.angle_gamma   90.00
#
_symmetry.space_group_name_H-M   'P 1'
#
loop_
_entity.id
_entity.type
_entity.pdbx_description
1 polymer ?
#
loop_
_entity_poly.entity_id
_entity_poly.type
_entity_poly.pdbx_seq_one_letter_code
_entity_poly.pdbx_strand_id
1 'polypeptide(L)'
;MESRGARWAAAFGLQGDVLAAQRERYERLKQHMVFQIDATGITDPLTAFAAANGSPSANSSSWSQYFTDETLLEEINTDLERLYPAGNESFFQNELYLSTLRHVLFVWCRLHPDVAYRQGMHDVVAVVLYAFLQTTKEGNTEEDQVKNLPNQPEADTFLVFEAVMLFLKPFYEIIKTRRNTARDNEDSRRLFASFSLKESESSNGHETQPALHRLCHHIQFELLQQKDPQLYYQLQNLEIVPETYCLRWIRLLFAREYALKELLWVWDAMILDNSRADVIFPVINMTVKSDNDLLQLPKLACKSEDTNWTGFPLLRYVCVARLLQLSSELRQSDNTGCLRLLMRTYQGEELDGEENRAVELMNFAKVLQDPMAEEQQQSASDVANSDKGSSSVKVVQFKEGSLGIVLTGAAAPYDDRLAVKSFTRDPNATDGVGQAEASGKVRLGDLLQSINGVPIVGVTTEEVKRRLQLINRPVYIGFCHCSDVYAAVSDGSEAIGSSDAAGSSPRSETALSELVLPVFLPGELCYANVETSMQRLVLSHDGSCQSHYISGKLFITNYRCFFTRLLGRGEIDWQIPVLSITSIDRINPRDNSTTAAATLSVENAQVALGFAPDDSFKVVIRCKDLQVARLSIADQSEYSKLVKCLSFLAFPQSLLDAFCFAYAPTVAPSEEVQFDIRQEYKRIGLLSFPGHLRCIDQSVTYTLCETYPRHLIVPADISDVRLKAAAAFRAHQRLPVVSWIHRGNGATIVRSSQPLVGLKSARSGEDELLVTLSCCSSNKKAFGRYVIMDARSQLAAVGNKALGKGTEISSNYRGAKLIFMNVENIHSVRQSQLALAATFEPKKSASEDTSSSFYGRIDSSGWLRHVRLVLEASVELAHTVHNGMSVLTHCSDGWDRTAQMVALAELMLDPYYRTLRGFQILVEKEWCAFGHQFALRSGHARSDVSNEQRSPVFLLWLDCVWQYIRQYPTECEFNESFLLTLADHVYSCKFGTFMFDCERQRKDFFAKHRVFSVWSEINTQSERFTNHMYAPSEQATVLSPSTLSKNIKLWKGYFCRWDPTVIPPVPAFQCY
;
A
#
# COMPACT_ATOMS: atom_id res chain seq x y z
N MET A 1 37.31 -3.22 -39.04
CA MET A 1 36.00 -2.97 -38.40
C MET A 1 36.29 -2.14 -37.17
N GLU A 2 35.58 -1.01 -37.01
CA GLU A 2 35.76 -0.08 -35.90
C GLU A 2 35.27 -0.68 -34.57
N SER A 3 35.90 -0.32 -33.45
CA SER A 3 35.47 -0.74 -32.11
C SER A 3 34.08 -0.17 -31.79
N ARG A 4 33.36 -0.78 -30.83
CA ARG A 4 32.05 -0.25 -30.42
C ARG A 4 32.17 1.15 -29.84
N GLY A 5 33.23 1.44 -29.10
CA GLY A 5 33.53 2.79 -28.62
C GLY A 5 33.64 3.82 -29.76
N ALA A 6 34.29 3.48 -30.87
CA ALA A 6 34.39 4.38 -32.03
C ALA A 6 33.01 4.63 -32.67
N ARG A 7 32.13 3.61 -32.71
CA ARG A 7 30.74 3.76 -33.15
C ARG A 7 29.93 4.65 -32.22
N TRP A 8 30.17 4.61 -30.92
CA TRP A 8 29.52 5.50 -29.95
C TRP A 8 29.99 6.95 -30.11
N ALA A 9 31.30 7.17 -30.25
CA ALA A 9 31.86 8.49 -30.53
C ALA A 9 31.24 9.08 -31.80
N ALA A 10 31.18 8.29 -32.88
CA ALA A 10 30.49 8.63 -34.11
C ALA A 10 29.04 9.06 -33.91
N ALA A 11 28.27 8.29 -33.14
CA ALA A 11 26.85 8.56 -32.87
C ALA A 11 26.60 9.79 -31.99
N PHE A 12 27.60 10.21 -31.20
CA PHE A 12 27.56 11.49 -30.48
C PHE A 12 28.03 12.68 -31.34
N GLY A 13 28.42 12.46 -32.60
CA GLY A 13 28.90 13.52 -33.50
C GLY A 13 30.40 13.79 -33.41
N LEU A 14 31.17 12.92 -32.73
CA LEU A 14 32.62 13.01 -32.64
C LEU A 14 33.26 12.30 -33.84
N GLN A 15 33.29 12.97 -34.99
CA GLN A 15 33.95 12.49 -36.21
C GLN A 15 34.77 13.59 -36.88
N GLY A 16 35.74 13.20 -37.71
CA GLY A 16 36.54 14.14 -38.52
C GLY A 16 37.25 15.20 -37.68
N ASP A 17 37.15 16.46 -38.13
CA ASP A 17 37.82 17.61 -37.49
C ASP A 17 37.33 17.87 -36.07
N VAL A 18 36.07 17.54 -35.75
CA VAL A 18 35.51 17.72 -34.40
C VAL A 18 36.18 16.77 -33.41
N LEU A 19 36.36 15.50 -33.77
CA LEU A 19 37.04 14.53 -32.92
C LEU A 19 38.50 14.92 -32.67
N ALA A 20 39.21 15.36 -33.72
CA ALA A 20 40.60 15.81 -33.60
C ALA A 20 40.73 17.03 -32.65
N ALA A 21 39.86 18.03 -32.81
CA ALA A 21 39.84 19.22 -31.96
C ALA A 21 39.50 18.87 -30.50
N GLN A 22 38.51 18.00 -30.27
CA GLN A 22 38.11 17.60 -28.91
C GLN A 22 39.16 16.72 -28.21
N ARG A 23 39.87 15.86 -28.95
CA ARG A 23 41.03 15.11 -28.41
C ARG A 23 42.12 16.07 -27.95
N GLU A 24 42.41 17.09 -28.75
CA GLU A 24 43.35 18.14 -28.35
C GLU A 24 42.85 18.94 -27.13
N ARG A 25 41.53 19.17 -26.99
CA ARG A 25 40.94 19.74 -25.76
C ARG A 25 41.33 18.91 -24.55
N TYR A 26 41.10 17.60 -24.62
CA TYR A 26 41.34 16.70 -23.51
C TYR A 26 42.82 16.67 -23.14
N GLU A 27 43.72 16.57 -24.13
CA GLU A 27 45.16 16.55 -23.86
C GLU A 27 45.64 17.86 -23.22
N ARG A 28 45.15 19.02 -23.68
CA ARG A 28 45.46 20.32 -23.05
C ARG A 28 44.86 20.45 -21.65
N LEU A 29 43.62 19.97 -21.44
CA LEU A 29 42.99 19.94 -20.12
C LEU A 29 43.72 19.02 -19.15
N LYS A 30 44.13 17.84 -19.61
CA LYS A 30 44.96 16.91 -18.85
C LYS A 30 46.30 17.56 -18.50
N GLN A 31 47.00 18.17 -19.46
CA GLN A 31 48.24 18.88 -19.17
C GLN A 31 48.05 20.06 -18.20
N HIS A 32 46.92 20.78 -18.25
CA HIS A 32 46.68 21.90 -17.32
C HIS A 32 46.17 21.47 -15.93
N MET A 33 45.42 20.37 -15.84
CA MET A 33 44.79 19.92 -14.60
C MET A 33 45.54 18.78 -13.90
N VAL A 34 46.32 17.98 -14.64
CA VAL A 34 46.96 16.73 -14.20
C VAL A 34 48.48 16.89 -14.03
N PHE A 35 49.02 18.11 -14.01
CA PHE A 35 50.46 18.32 -13.79
C PHE A 35 50.86 18.06 -12.33
N GLN A 36 51.01 16.76 -12.00
CA GLN A 36 51.65 16.11 -10.84
C GLN A 36 50.90 14.82 -10.46
N ILE A 37 50.87 13.81 -11.33
CA ILE A 37 50.48 12.45 -10.93
C ILE A 37 51.47 11.50 -11.57
N ASP A 38 52.44 10.99 -10.79
CA ASP A 38 53.31 9.91 -11.26
C ASP A 38 52.56 8.57 -11.14
N ALA A 39 52.96 7.57 -11.94
CA ALA A 39 52.22 6.32 -12.12
C ALA A 39 51.93 5.53 -10.82
N THR A 40 52.65 5.81 -9.73
CA THR A 40 52.49 5.19 -8.41
C THR A 40 51.66 6.00 -7.41
N GLY A 41 51.11 7.16 -7.80
CA GLY A 41 50.26 7.97 -6.93
C GLY A 41 50.99 8.67 -5.77
N ILE A 42 52.32 8.79 -5.82
CA ILE A 42 53.10 9.57 -4.85
C ILE A 42 53.75 10.72 -5.61
N THR A 43 53.28 11.95 -5.38
CA THR A 43 53.99 13.16 -5.81
C THR A 43 54.69 13.82 -4.64
N ASP A 44 56.01 14.00 -4.75
CA ASP A 44 56.81 14.76 -3.80
C ASP A 44 56.47 16.26 -3.92
N PRO A 45 55.99 16.92 -2.84
CA PRO A 45 55.61 18.35 -2.82
C PRO A 45 56.70 19.31 -3.31
N LEU A 46 57.98 18.90 -3.26
CA LEU A 46 59.11 19.73 -3.64
C LEU A 46 59.23 19.92 -5.17
N THR A 47 58.75 18.96 -5.95
CA THR A 47 58.79 19.00 -7.43
C THR A 47 57.79 19.99 -8.00
N ALA A 48 56.64 20.15 -7.35
CA ALA A 48 55.61 21.14 -7.64
C ALA A 48 56.11 22.58 -7.56
N PHE A 49 56.97 22.82 -6.56
CA PHE A 49 57.49 24.12 -6.21
C PHE A 49 58.48 24.65 -7.26
N ALA A 50 59.24 23.76 -7.91
CA ALA A 50 60.21 24.15 -8.93
C ALA A 50 59.57 24.63 -10.24
N ALA A 51 58.36 24.14 -10.58
CA ALA A 51 57.64 24.52 -11.80
C ALA A 51 56.90 25.86 -11.70
N ALA A 52 56.62 26.35 -10.49
CA ALA A 52 55.82 27.55 -10.24
C ALA A 52 56.63 28.86 -10.05
N ASN A 53 57.92 28.87 -10.38
CA ASN A 53 58.76 30.05 -10.24
C ASN A 53 58.41 31.13 -11.29
N GLY A 54 57.40 31.96 -10.98
CA GLY A 54 57.04 33.09 -11.83
C GLY A 54 55.91 34.03 -11.42
N SER A 55 55.37 34.06 -10.18
CA SER A 55 54.52 35.20 -9.71
C SER A 55 54.20 35.14 -8.20
N PRO A 56 54.34 36.23 -7.41
CA PRO A 56 54.22 36.19 -5.95
C PRO A 56 52.80 36.29 -5.37
N SER A 57 51.72 36.14 -6.14
CA SER A 57 50.33 36.33 -5.63
C SER A 57 49.39 35.11 -5.70
N ALA A 58 49.84 33.96 -6.22
CA ALA A 58 49.01 32.76 -6.41
C ALA A 58 49.06 31.73 -5.25
N ASN A 59 49.73 32.07 -4.13
CA ASN A 59 50.15 31.08 -3.14
C ASN A 59 49.05 30.58 -2.17
N SER A 60 47.85 31.17 -2.11
CA SER A 60 46.78 30.67 -1.22
C SER A 60 45.74 29.77 -1.91
N SER A 61 45.43 30.01 -3.18
CA SER A 61 44.46 29.21 -3.93
C SER A 61 45.04 27.87 -4.41
N SER A 62 46.36 27.83 -4.68
CA SER A 62 47.02 26.62 -5.20
C SER A 62 47.08 25.48 -4.18
N TRP A 63 47.22 25.78 -2.88
CA TRP A 63 47.23 24.76 -1.82
C TRP A 63 45.84 24.21 -1.52
N SER A 64 44.83 25.08 -1.44
CA SER A 64 43.44 24.62 -1.26
C SER A 64 42.99 23.73 -2.41
N GLN A 65 43.41 24.07 -3.64
CA GLN A 65 43.17 23.26 -4.82
C GLN A 65 43.94 21.93 -4.78
N TYR A 66 45.22 21.94 -4.40
CA TYR A 66 46.03 20.72 -4.21
C TYR A 66 45.38 19.73 -3.23
N PHE A 67 44.97 20.18 -2.04
CA PHE A 67 44.31 19.30 -1.06
C PHE A 67 42.91 18.84 -1.51
N THR A 68 42.20 19.64 -2.30
CA THR A 68 40.91 19.24 -2.90
C THR A 68 41.12 18.19 -4.00
N ASP A 69 42.22 18.28 -4.75
CA ASP A 69 42.58 17.32 -5.78
C ASP A 69 43.09 16.01 -5.18
N GLU A 70 43.88 16.08 -4.11
CA GLU A 70 44.37 14.91 -3.36
C GLU A 70 43.19 14.11 -2.78
N THR A 71 42.26 14.79 -2.10
CA THR A 71 41.05 14.14 -1.57
C THR A 71 40.14 13.57 -2.67
N LEU A 72 39.98 14.27 -3.80
CA LEU A 72 39.24 13.77 -4.97
C LEU A 72 39.90 12.50 -5.55
N LEU A 73 41.23 12.47 -5.65
CA LEU A 73 41.98 11.32 -6.14
C LEU A 73 41.90 10.14 -5.18
N GLU A 74 41.98 10.37 -3.87
CA GLU A 74 41.78 9.32 -2.86
C GLU A 74 40.40 8.67 -2.98
N GLU A 75 39.34 9.47 -3.16
CA GLU A 75 37.98 8.97 -3.36
C GLU A 75 37.86 8.14 -4.66
N ILE A 76 38.43 8.62 -5.76
CA ILE A 76 38.44 7.91 -7.04
C ILE A 76 39.23 6.60 -6.92
N ASN A 77 40.43 6.63 -6.33
CA ASN A 77 41.29 5.45 -6.19
C ASN A 77 40.65 4.38 -5.29
N THR A 78 40.05 4.78 -4.17
CA THR A 78 39.38 3.86 -3.24
C THR A 78 38.28 3.03 -3.92
N ASP A 79 37.55 3.66 -4.85
CA ASP A 79 36.51 2.98 -5.62
C ASP A 79 37.06 2.19 -6.81
N LEU A 80 38.11 2.70 -7.50
CA LEU A 80 38.79 1.97 -8.58
C LEU A 80 39.47 0.69 -8.07
N GLU A 81 40.04 0.69 -6.87
CA GLU A 81 40.58 -0.50 -6.20
C GLU A 81 39.49 -1.56 -5.92
N ARG A 82 38.21 -1.17 -5.91
CA ARG A 82 37.06 -2.04 -5.69
C ARG A 82 36.31 -2.36 -6.98
N LEU A 83 36.81 -1.93 -8.14
CA LEU A 83 36.21 -2.16 -9.45
C LEU A 83 36.38 -3.64 -9.85
N TYR A 84 35.49 -4.48 -9.34
CA TYR A 84 35.40 -5.91 -9.67
C TYR A 84 34.01 -6.23 -10.23
N PRO A 85 33.71 -5.88 -11.50
CA PRO A 85 32.49 -6.35 -12.14
C PRO A 85 32.58 -7.87 -12.26
N ALA A 86 31.65 -8.57 -11.59
CA ALA A 86 31.61 -10.04 -11.55
C ALA A 86 31.78 -10.64 -12.97
N GLY A 87 32.72 -11.57 -13.12
CA GLY A 87 33.05 -12.21 -14.41
C GLY A 87 34.05 -11.45 -15.31
N ASN A 88 34.54 -10.27 -14.92
CA ASN A 88 35.59 -9.54 -15.66
C ASN A 88 36.74 -9.06 -14.73
N GLU A 89 36.93 -9.74 -13.61
CA GLU A 89 37.86 -9.38 -12.52
C GLU A 89 39.32 -9.28 -12.98
N SER A 90 39.72 -10.07 -13.97
CA SER A 90 41.08 -10.05 -14.53
C SER A 90 41.33 -8.88 -15.49
N PHE A 91 40.29 -8.31 -16.11
CA PHE A 91 40.44 -7.27 -17.14
C PHE A 91 40.95 -5.95 -16.56
N PHE A 92 40.44 -5.54 -15.38
CA PHE A 92 40.82 -4.28 -14.72
C PHE A 92 41.96 -4.41 -13.71
N GLN A 93 42.64 -5.57 -13.64
CA GLN A 93 43.90 -5.71 -12.91
C GLN A 93 45.09 -5.03 -13.61
N ASN A 94 44.88 -4.51 -14.84
CA ASN A 94 45.89 -3.77 -15.57
C ASN A 94 45.99 -2.32 -15.09
N GLU A 95 47.13 -1.98 -14.48
CA GLU A 95 47.49 -0.64 -13.98
C GLU A 95 47.31 0.46 -15.05
N LEU A 96 47.55 0.15 -16.34
CA LEU A 96 47.35 1.11 -17.42
C LEU A 96 45.87 1.52 -17.57
N TYR A 97 44.95 0.56 -17.41
CA TYR A 97 43.51 0.80 -17.53
C TYR A 97 42.99 1.55 -16.31
N LEU A 98 43.41 1.18 -15.10
CA LEU A 98 43.06 1.90 -13.88
C LEU A 98 43.57 3.34 -13.91
N SER A 99 44.81 3.55 -14.38
CA SER A 99 45.38 4.90 -14.56
C SER A 99 44.58 5.72 -15.60
N THR A 100 44.16 5.09 -16.70
CA THR A 100 43.29 5.71 -17.72
C THR A 100 41.96 6.15 -17.10
N LEU A 101 41.27 5.27 -16.38
CA LEU A 101 39.99 5.58 -15.73
C LEU A 101 40.13 6.71 -14.70
N ARG A 102 41.22 6.68 -13.92
CA ARG A 102 41.55 7.71 -12.92
C ARG A 102 41.69 9.08 -13.58
N HIS A 103 42.46 9.20 -14.67
CA HIS A 103 42.62 10.48 -15.38
C HIS A 103 41.30 11.00 -15.94
N VAL A 104 40.52 10.13 -16.60
CA VAL A 104 39.23 10.50 -17.18
C VAL A 104 38.26 11.01 -16.11
N LEU A 105 38.12 10.28 -15.00
CA LEU A 105 37.25 10.67 -13.89
C LEU A 105 37.71 11.97 -13.24
N PHE A 106 39.02 12.12 -13.01
CA PHE A 106 39.58 13.31 -12.37
C PHE A 106 39.34 14.56 -13.23
N VAL A 107 39.68 14.51 -14.53
CA VAL A 107 39.47 15.64 -15.46
C VAL A 107 37.97 15.98 -15.55
N TRP A 108 37.09 14.97 -15.62
CA TRP A 108 35.65 15.20 -15.68
C TRP A 108 35.11 15.87 -14.39
N CYS A 109 35.51 15.37 -13.21
CA CYS A 109 35.06 15.93 -11.93
C CYS A 109 35.54 17.38 -11.73
N ARG A 110 36.73 17.71 -12.24
CA ARG A 110 37.27 19.07 -12.24
C ARG A 110 36.50 20.03 -13.15
N LEU A 111 35.95 19.54 -14.25
CA LEU A 111 35.07 20.29 -15.14
C LEU A 111 33.63 20.44 -14.59
N HIS A 112 33.22 19.54 -13.70
CA HIS A 112 31.87 19.47 -13.14
C HIS A 112 31.85 19.51 -11.60
N PRO A 113 32.31 20.62 -10.98
CA PRO A 113 32.37 20.75 -9.52
C PRO A 113 30.98 20.77 -8.85
N ASP A 114 29.91 21.00 -9.63
CA ASP A 114 28.53 21.00 -9.17
C ASP A 114 28.02 19.59 -8.81
N VAL A 115 28.50 18.57 -9.52
CA VAL A 115 28.17 17.16 -9.25
C VAL A 115 29.15 16.54 -8.25
N ALA A 116 30.44 16.88 -8.43
CA ALA A 116 31.60 16.23 -7.82
C ALA A 116 31.66 14.71 -8.13
N TYR A 117 32.74 14.05 -7.71
CA TYR A 117 32.84 12.60 -7.85
C TYR A 117 31.76 11.90 -7.03
N ARG A 118 31.16 10.85 -7.60
CA ARG A 118 30.15 10.01 -6.94
C ARG A 118 30.42 8.55 -7.23
N GLN A 119 30.33 7.73 -6.18
CA GLN A 119 30.38 6.29 -6.29
C GLN A 119 29.38 5.79 -7.37
N GLY A 120 29.89 5.01 -8.32
CA GLY A 120 29.16 4.54 -9.50
C GLY A 120 29.63 5.15 -10.82
N MET A 121 30.26 6.34 -10.81
CA MET A 121 30.84 6.94 -12.03
C MET A 121 31.99 6.09 -12.58
N HIS A 122 32.77 5.45 -11.71
CA HIS A 122 33.84 4.51 -12.07
C HIS A 122 33.30 3.27 -12.80
N ASP A 123 32.14 2.73 -12.40
CA ASP A 123 31.48 1.63 -13.11
C ASP A 123 31.08 2.07 -14.54
N VAL A 124 30.56 3.29 -14.71
CA VAL A 124 30.12 3.83 -16.01
C VAL A 124 31.31 4.05 -16.95
N VAL A 125 32.39 4.70 -16.50
CA VAL A 125 33.58 4.94 -17.35
C VAL A 125 34.30 3.63 -17.71
N ALA A 126 34.26 2.62 -16.83
CA ALA A 126 34.85 1.31 -17.09
C ALA A 126 34.20 0.62 -18.31
N VAL A 127 32.89 0.75 -18.48
CA VAL A 127 32.17 0.21 -19.67
C VAL A 127 32.64 0.90 -20.95
N VAL A 128 32.82 2.22 -20.91
CA VAL A 128 33.30 3.01 -22.05
C VAL A 128 34.70 2.58 -22.47
N LEU A 129 35.63 2.49 -21.51
CA LEU A 129 36.99 2.04 -21.77
C LEU A 129 37.01 0.62 -22.35
N TYR A 130 36.23 -0.29 -21.77
CA TYR A 130 36.08 -1.66 -22.27
C TYR A 130 35.59 -1.69 -23.73
N ALA A 131 34.63 -0.82 -24.11
CA ALA A 131 34.09 -0.75 -25.47
C ALA A 131 35.12 -0.31 -26.54
N PHE A 132 36.12 0.48 -26.15
CA PHE A 132 37.22 0.88 -27.05
C PHE A 132 38.29 -0.21 -27.19
N LEU A 133 38.51 -1.00 -26.14
CA LEU A 133 39.56 -2.03 -26.08
C LEU A 133 39.13 -3.39 -26.67
N GLN A 134 37.83 -3.64 -26.83
CA GLN A 134 37.31 -4.84 -27.51
C GLN A 134 37.52 -4.77 -29.04
N THR A 135 38.67 -5.21 -29.53
CA THR A 135 38.87 -5.47 -30.96
C THR A 135 38.33 -6.86 -31.31
N THR A 136 37.27 -6.94 -32.14
CA THR A 136 36.75 -8.22 -32.65
C THR A 136 37.79 -8.91 -33.53
N LYS A 137 38.51 -9.90 -32.99
CA LYS A 137 38.85 -11.17 -33.64
C LYS A 137 39.50 -12.13 -32.62
N GLU A 138 38.75 -13.16 -32.27
CA GLU A 138 39.28 -14.48 -31.88
C GLU A 138 40.26 -14.92 -32.99
N GLY A 139 41.56 -15.01 -32.67
CA GLY A 139 42.53 -15.56 -33.63
C GLY A 139 43.96 -15.05 -33.59
N ASN A 140 44.36 -14.11 -32.72
CA ASN A 140 45.77 -13.76 -32.56
C ASN A 140 46.25 -14.00 -31.13
N THR A 141 47.34 -14.77 -31.03
CA THR A 141 48.10 -15.14 -29.83
C THR A 141 48.35 -13.97 -28.88
N GLU A 142 48.32 -14.28 -27.58
CA GLU A 142 48.44 -13.35 -26.43
C GLU A 142 49.67 -12.42 -26.46
N GLU A 143 50.68 -12.71 -27.28
CA GLU A 143 51.90 -11.91 -27.37
C GLU A 143 51.82 -10.67 -28.28
N ASP A 144 50.83 -10.57 -29.20
CA ASP A 144 50.73 -9.45 -30.15
C ASP A 144 49.71 -8.34 -29.74
N GLN A 145 48.90 -8.55 -28.71
CA GLN A 145 47.91 -7.56 -28.26
C GLN A 145 48.51 -6.39 -27.47
N VAL A 146 49.77 -6.49 -27.02
CA VAL A 146 50.42 -5.50 -26.15
C VAL A 146 51.03 -4.33 -26.92
N LYS A 147 51.10 -4.36 -28.25
CA LYS A 147 51.91 -3.37 -29.01
C LYS A 147 51.17 -2.34 -29.85
N ASN A 148 49.85 -2.36 -29.97
CA ASN A 148 49.12 -1.28 -30.66
C ASN A 148 47.75 -1.00 -30.01
N LEU A 149 47.72 -0.09 -29.04
CA LEU A 149 46.47 0.60 -28.67
C LEU A 149 46.01 1.48 -29.86
N PRO A 150 44.70 1.59 -30.15
CA PRO A 150 44.20 2.59 -31.10
C PRO A 150 44.69 3.99 -30.71
N ASN A 151 44.93 4.88 -31.68
CA ASN A 151 45.44 6.23 -31.40
C ASN A 151 44.55 6.97 -30.37
N GLN A 152 45.10 7.20 -29.17
CA GLN A 152 44.53 7.99 -28.06
C GLN A 152 43.23 7.43 -27.42
N PRO A 153 43.25 6.23 -26.80
CA PRO A 153 42.07 5.60 -26.23
C PRO A 153 41.56 6.30 -24.96
N GLU A 154 42.46 6.97 -24.23
CA GLU A 154 42.12 7.75 -23.04
C GLU A 154 41.26 8.97 -23.41
N ALA A 155 41.70 9.75 -24.41
CA ALA A 155 40.96 10.90 -24.91
C ALA A 155 39.59 10.49 -25.45
N ASP A 156 39.52 9.41 -26.23
CA ASP A 156 38.26 8.89 -26.75
C ASP A 156 37.31 8.41 -25.64
N THR A 157 37.85 7.75 -24.61
CA THR A 157 37.10 7.33 -23.43
C THR A 157 36.52 8.53 -22.70
N PHE A 158 37.31 9.59 -22.50
CA PHE A 158 36.84 10.83 -21.88
C PHE A 158 35.69 11.46 -22.67
N LEU A 159 35.82 11.57 -24.00
CA LEU A 159 34.83 12.26 -24.82
C LEU A 159 33.48 11.52 -24.85
N VAL A 160 33.51 10.19 -24.95
CA VAL A 160 32.29 9.37 -24.89
C VAL A 160 31.70 9.38 -23.47
N PHE A 161 32.53 9.34 -22.43
CA PHE A 161 32.08 9.47 -21.05
C PHE A 161 31.43 10.84 -20.77
N GLU A 162 32.04 11.93 -21.25
CA GLU A 162 31.50 13.30 -21.14
C GLU A 162 30.11 13.38 -21.81
N ALA A 163 29.95 12.77 -22.99
CA ALA A 163 28.66 12.69 -23.69
C ALA A 163 27.61 11.87 -22.95
N VAL A 164 27.95 10.67 -22.45
CA VAL A 164 27.05 9.81 -21.67
C VAL A 164 26.61 10.52 -20.39
N MET A 165 27.53 11.22 -19.72
CA MET A 165 27.24 11.96 -18.50
C MET A 165 26.28 13.13 -18.72
N LEU A 166 26.12 13.69 -19.92
CA LEU A 166 25.06 14.68 -20.18
C LEU A 166 23.66 14.11 -19.95
N PHE A 167 23.46 12.82 -20.21
CA PHE A 167 22.19 12.12 -19.99
C PHE A 167 22.02 11.64 -18.55
N LEU A 168 23.13 11.32 -17.85
CA LEU A 168 23.10 10.79 -16.48
C LEU A 168 23.24 11.86 -15.39
N LYS A 169 23.85 13.01 -15.70
CA LYS A 169 24.12 14.09 -14.74
C LYS A 169 22.92 14.47 -13.86
N PRO A 170 21.68 14.62 -14.40
CA PRO A 170 20.50 14.92 -13.58
C PRO A 170 20.20 13.89 -12.48
N PHE A 171 20.71 12.65 -12.61
CA PHE A 171 20.53 11.57 -11.64
C PHE A 171 21.63 11.53 -10.56
N TYR A 172 22.68 12.33 -10.72
CA TYR A 172 23.79 12.50 -9.78
C TYR A 172 23.78 13.86 -9.03
N GLU A 173 22.99 14.84 -9.49
CA GLU A 173 22.86 16.15 -8.85
C GLU A 173 22.17 16.08 -7.46
N ILE A 174 22.74 16.80 -6.48
CA ILE A 174 22.15 16.97 -5.15
C ILE A 174 21.40 18.30 -5.11
N ILE A 175 20.10 18.27 -4.80
CA ILE A 175 19.32 19.50 -4.58
C ILE A 175 19.91 20.23 -3.35
N LYS A 176 20.69 21.28 -3.59
CA LYS A 176 21.08 22.23 -2.55
C LYS A 176 19.83 23.01 -2.14
N THR A 177 19.20 22.62 -1.04
CA THR A 177 18.20 23.47 -0.37
C THR A 177 18.84 24.83 -0.12
N ARG A 178 18.24 25.90 -0.67
CA ARG A 178 18.70 27.28 -0.50
C ARG A 178 18.73 27.61 1.00
N ARG A 179 19.92 27.49 1.62
CA ARG A 179 20.22 28.11 2.91
C ARG A 179 20.44 29.59 2.65
N ASN A 180 19.53 30.43 3.12
CA ASN A 180 19.85 31.83 3.34
C ASN A 180 21.02 31.94 4.31
N THR A 181 21.96 32.80 3.94
CA THR A 181 23.30 33.02 4.49
C THR A 181 23.31 33.40 5.98
N ALA A 182 24.05 32.65 6.80
CA ALA A 182 24.98 33.18 7.83
C ALA A 182 25.77 32.04 8.54
N ARG A 183 27.07 31.96 8.17
CA ARG A 183 28.27 31.50 8.89
C ARG A 183 28.38 30.07 9.43
N ASP A 184 29.46 29.43 8.94
CA ASP A 184 29.95 28.06 9.12
C ASP A 184 30.44 27.72 10.55
N ASN A 185 30.33 26.43 10.93
CA ASN A 185 31.48 25.52 10.85
C ASN A 185 31.14 24.04 11.16
N GLU A 186 31.70 23.17 10.30
CA GLU A 186 32.01 21.73 10.42
C GLU A 186 30.88 20.69 10.42
N ASP A 187 30.54 20.27 9.20
CA ASP A 187 29.84 19.02 8.85
C ASP A 187 30.88 18.02 8.28
N SER A 188 31.22 16.97 9.02
CA SER A 188 31.74 15.71 8.47
C SER A 188 30.78 14.60 8.86
N ARG A 189 29.69 14.40 8.09
CA ARG A 189 28.73 13.27 8.21
C ARG A 189 27.61 13.35 7.16
N ARG A 190 27.84 13.03 5.89
CA ARG A 190 26.75 12.72 4.94
C ARG A 190 27.13 11.69 3.88
N LEU A 191 26.94 10.41 4.23
CA LEU A 191 26.86 9.34 3.23
C LEU A 191 25.55 8.51 3.28
N PHE A 192 24.65 8.74 4.25
CA PHE A 192 23.37 8.00 4.31
C PHE A 192 22.15 8.82 4.72
N ALA A 193 22.25 10.15 4.73
CA ALA A 193 21.15 11.02 5.10
C ALA A 193 20.39 11.53 3.85
N SER A 194 19.72 10.65 3.12
CA SER A 194 18.67 11.03 2.16
C SER A 194 17.78 9.87 1.69
N PHE A 195 17.16 9.13 2.62
CA PHE A 195 16.05 8.21 2.28
C PHE A 195 14.91 8.32 3.29
N SER A 196 14.39 9.54 3.47
CA SER A 196 13.11 9.74 4.12
C SER A 196 12.36 10.82 3.36
N LEU A 197 11.48 10.40 2.46
CA LEU A 197 10.50 11.27 1.81
C LEU A 197 9.23 11.22 2.66
N LYS A 198 8.96 12.33 3.36
CA LYS A 198 7.61 12.65 3.82
C LYS A 198 6.84 13.20 2.62
N GLU A 199 5.68 12.63 2.34
CA GLU A 199 4.67 13.28 1.51
C GLU A 199 4.16 14.52 2.24
N SER A 200 4.13 15.65 1.54
CA SER A 200 3.46 16.87 1.96
C SER A 200 2.66 17.40 0.79
N GLU A 201 1.34 17.50 0.95
CA GLU A 201 0.50 18.26 0.03
C GLU A 201 0.28 19.70 0.50
N SER A 202 0.66 20.60 -0.40
CA SER A 202 0.10 21.94 -0.66
C SER A 202 0.37 23.09 0.35
N SER A 203 1.42 23.85 0.06
CA SER A 203 1.33 25.31 0.04
C SER A 203 2.11 25.83 -1.18
N ASN A 204 1.53 26.79 -1.89
CA ASN A 204 1.97 27.30 -3.19
C ASN A 204 3.43 27.81 -3.24
N GLY A 205 4.34 26.89 -3.54
CA GLY A 205 5.68 27.16 -4.08
C GLY A 205 6.18 25.88 -4.74
N HIS A 206 6.40 25.90 -6.06
CA HIS A 206 6.87 24.75 -6.82
C HIS A 206 8.27 24.32 -6.33
N GLU A 207 8.35 23.38 -5.38
CA GLU A 207 9.57 22.62 -5.12
C GLU A 207 9.59 21.41 -6.06
N THR A 208 10.43 21.47 -7.09
CA THR A 208 10.61 20.40 -8.09
C THR A 208 11.27 19.17 -7.46
N GLN A 209 10.59 18.03 -7.45
CA GLN A 209 11.15 16.74 -7.04
C GLN A 209 12.42 16.38 -7.85
N PRO A 210 13.43 15.70 -7.27
CA PRO A 210 14.64 15.27 -7.98
C PRO A 210 14.32 14.44 -9.23
N ALA A 211 15.08 14.63 -10.32
CA ALA A 211 14.86 13.92 -11.59
C ALA A 211 14.88 12.39 -11.45
N LEU A 212 15.77 11.87 -10.61
CA LEU A 212 15.89 10.43 -10.37
C LEU A 212 14.67 9.84 -9.66
N HIS A 213 14.13 10.55 -8.66
CA HIS A 213 12.92 10.10 -7.95
C HIS A 213 11.72 10.07 -8.90
N ARG A 214 11.55 11.11 -9.73
CA ARG A 214 10.51 11.17 -10.76
C ARG A 214 10.60 9.98 -11.73
N LEU A 215 11.81 9.59 -12.14
CA LEU A 215 12.01 8.44 -13.02
C LEU A 215 11.66 7.11 -12.33
N CYS A 216 12.18 6.86 -11.13
CA CYS A 216 11.83 5.64 -10.36
C CYS A 216 10.31 5.49 -10.22
N HIS A 217 9.62 6.60 -9.92
CA HIS A 217 8.18 6.62 -9.77
C HIS A 217 7.45 6.34 -11.09
N HIS A 218 7.88 6.99 -12.19
CA HIS A 218 7.32 6.77 -13.52
C HIS A 218 7.48 5.31 -14.00
N ILE A 219 8.62 4.67 -13.71
CA ILE A 219 8.85 3.26 -14.09
C ILE A 219 7.86 2.32 -13.39
N GLN A 220 7.73 2.39 -12.06
CA GLN A 220 6.90 1.44 -11.30
C GLN A 220 5.41 1.83 -11.31
N PHE A 221 5.09 3.10 -11.05
CA PHE A 221 3.71 3.53 -10.83
C PHE A 221 2.96 3.92 -12.12
N GLU A 222 3.66 4.17 -13.22
CA GLU A 222 3.01 4.50 -14.50
C GLU A 222 3.26 3.41 -15.55
N LEU A 223 4.51 3.20 -15.96
CA LEU A 223 4.81 2.27 -17.06
C LEU A 223 4.58 0.81 -16.67
N LEU A 224 5.08 0.35 -15.52
CA LEU A 224 4.84 -1.02 -15.08
C LEU A 224 3.35 -1.26 -14.79
N GLN A 225 2.67 -0.29 -14.15
CA GLN A 225 1.23 -0.39 -13.92
C GLN A 225 0.46 -0.54 -15.26
N GLN A 226 0.86 0.16 -16.32
CA GLN A 226 0.26 0.03 -17.64
C GLN A 226 0.57 -1.32 -18.31
N LYS A 227 1.80 -1.82 -18.17
CA LYS A 227 2.30 -2.99 -18.92
C LYS A 227 2.11 -4.34 -18.21
N ASP A 228 2.24 -4.40 -16.88
CA ASP A 228 1.93 -5.57 -16.03
C ASP A 228 1.38 -5.12 -14.66
N PRO A 229 0.06 -4.87 -14.58
CA PRO A 229 -0.59 -4.47 -13.34
C PRO A 229 -0.41 -5.48 -12.21
N GLN A 230 -0.28 -6.77 -12.51
CA GLN A 230 -0.19 -7.81 -11.48
C GLN A 230 1.15 -7.75 -10.76
N LEU A 231 2.25 -7.62 -11.51
CA LEU A 231 3.56 -7.41 -10.92
C LEU A 231 3.63 -6.09 -10.17
N TYR A 232 3.03 -5.02 -10.71
CA TYR A 232 2.91 -3.74 -10.02
C TYR A 232 2.24 -3.88 -8.64
N TYR A 233 1.05 -4.49 -8.58
CA TYR A 233 0.34 -4.69 -7.32
C TYR A 233 1.10 -5.62 -6.37
N GLN A 234 1.83 -6.63 -6.87
CA GLN A 234 2.67 -7.47 -6.02
C GLN A 234 3.79 -6.66 -5.35
N LEU A 235 4.54 -5.87 -6.13
CA LEU A 235 5.63 -5.05 -5.59
C LEU A 235 5.07 -3.99 -4.62
N GLN A 236 3.89 -3.43 -4.89
CA GLN A 236 3.21 -2.49 -3.99
C GLN A 236 2.72 -3.16 -2.69
N ASN A 237 2.12 -4.35 -2.78
CA ASN A 237 1.64 -5.13 -1.63
C ASN A 237 2.78 -5.57 -0.70
N LEU A 238 3.96 -5.84 -1.28
CA LEU A 238 5.16 -6.15 -0.53
C LEU A 238 5.91 -4.91 -0.02
N GLU A 239 5.37 -3.70 -0.22
CA GLU A 239 6.00 -2.42 0.14
C GLU A 239 7.41 -2.25 -0.46
N ILE A 240 7.64 -2.78 -1.68
CA ILE A 240 8.91 -2.62 -2.39
C ILE A 240 8.91 -1.28 -3.10
N VAL A 241 9.66 -0.36 -2.51
CA VAL A 241 9.85 1.01 -2.98
C VAL A 241 10.75 1.00 -4.24
N PRO A 242 10.38 1.67 -5.35
CA PRO A 242 11.15 1.60 -6.61
C PRO A 242 12.59 2.07 -6.44
N GLU A 243 12.84 3.04 -5.55
CA GLU A 243 14.18 3.51 -5.21
C GLU A 243 15.09 2.39 -4.71
N THR A 244 14.55 1.34 -4.10
CA THR A 244 15.36 0.25 -3.56
C THR A 244 16.16 -0.47 -4.64
N TYR A 245 15.65 -0.58 -5.87
CA TYR A 245 16.30 -1.29 -6.97
C TYR A 245 16.60 -0.42 -8.20
N CYS A 246 15.71 0.52 -8.57
CA CYS A 246 15.87 1.36 -9.76
C CYS A 246 17.08 2.30 -9.65
N LEU A 247 17.45 2.76 -8.45
CA LEU A 247 18.57 3.69 -8.27
C LEU A 247 19.88 3.13 -8.86
N ARG A 248 20.16 1.85 -8.59
CA ARG A 248 21.36 1.16 -9.06
C ARG A 248 21.32 0.98 -10.58
N TRP A 249 20.19 0.53 -11.12
CA TRP A 249 20.02 0.29 -12.55
C TRP A 249 20.17 1.56 -13.38
N ILE A 250 19.56 2.67 -12.94
CA ILE A 250 19.57 3.95 -13.65
C ILE A 250 20.94 4.60 -13.57
N ARG A 251 21.54 4.70 -12.38
CA ARG A 251 22.84 5.40 -12.20
C ARG A 251 24.01 4.68 -12.86
N LEU A 252 23.96 3.34 -12.86
CA LEU A 252 25.04 2.51 -13.41
C LEU A 252 24.73 1.98 -14.82
N LEU A 253 23.60 2.35 -15.42
CA LEU A 253 23.12 1.82 -16.70
C LEU A 253 23.28 0.29 -16.80
N PHE A 254 22.82 -0.42 -15.77
CA PHE A 254 22.89 -1.89 -15.63
C PHE A 254 24.28 -2.52 -15.53
N ALA A 255 25.35 -1.74 -15.28
CA ALA A 255 26.73 -2.27 -15.24
C ALA A 255 27.01 -3.38 -14.21
N ARG A 256 26.13 -3.56 -13.21
CA ARG A 256 26.25 -4.64 -12.21
C ARG A 256 25.30 -5.82 -12.44
N GLU A 257 24.41 -5.71 -13.42
CA GLU A 257 23.38 -6.72 -13.73
C GLU A 257 23.81 -7.67 -14.85
N TYR A 258 24.72 -7.24 -15.71
CA TYR A 258 25.22 -7.99 -16.87
C TYR A 258 26.74 -8.01 -16.91
N ALA A 259 27.32 -9.07 -17.49
CA ALA A 259 28.73 -9.09 -17.85
C ALA A 259 29.02 -7.99 -18.90
N LEU A 260 30.22 -7.39 -18.88
CA LEU A 260 30.54 -6.26 -19.75
C LEU A 260 30.33 -6.56 -21.24
N LYS A 261 30.69 -7.76 -21.71
CA LYS A 261 30.48 -8.20 -23.10
C LYS A 261 29.00 -8.15 -23.52
N GLU A 262 28.08 -8.51 -22.62
CA GLU A 262 26.63 -8.45 -22.87
C GLU A 262 26.09 -7.04 -22.75
N LEU A 263 26.58 -6.29 -21.76
CA LEU A 263 26.19 -4.91 -21.48
C LEU A 263 26.45 -3.97 -22.66
N LEU A 264 27.52 -4.22 -23.44
CA LEU A 264 27.81 -3.45 -24.65
C LEU A 264 26.64 -3.45 -25.66
N TRP A 265 25.82 -4.50 -25.72
CA TRP A 265 24.64 -4.54 -26.59
C TRP A 265 23.51 -3.65 -26.08
N VAL A 266 23.33 -3.57 -24.76
CA VAL A 266 22.37 -2.67 -24.11
C VAL A 266 22.77 -1.21 -24.38
N TRP A 267 24.06 -0.90 -24.21
CA TRP A 267 24.59 0.44 -24.44
C TRP A 267 24.60 0.83 -25.93
N ASP A 268 24.92 -0.09 -26.84
CA ASP A 268 24.77 0.12 -28.29
C ASP A 268 23.34 0.56 -28.63
N ALA A 269 22.35 -0.15 -28.12
CA ALA A 269 20.95 0.13 -28.43
C ALA A 269 20.46 1.47 -27.85
N MET A 270 20.96 1.92 -26.69
CA MET A 270 20.61 3.23 -26.13
C MET A 270 21.35 4.40 -26.79
N ILE A 271 22.65 4.23 -27.10
CA ILE A 271 23.49 5.31 -27.64
C ILE A 271 23.15 5.59 -29.11
N LEU A 272 22.89 4.53 -29.88
CA LEU A 272 22.55 4.58 -31.31
C LEU A 272 21.07 4.85 -31.58
N ASP A 273 20.26 5.11 -30.54
CA ASP A 273 18.85 5.45 -30.69
C ASP A 273 18.69 6.85 -31.28
N ASN A 274 18.04 6.93 -32.45
CA ASN A 274 17.79 8.18 -33.18
C ASN A 274 16.82 9.13 -32.45
N SER A 275 16.07 8.64 -31.46
CA SER A 275 15.17 9.47 -30.65
C SER A 275 15.90 10.27 -29.56
N ARG A 276 17.19 10.00 -29.34
CA ARG A 276 18.03 10.74 -28.39
C ARG A 276 18.31 12.18 -28.87
N ALA A 277 18.45 13.11 -27.93
CA ALA A 277 18.93 14.46 -28.23
C ALA A 277 20.38 14.46 -28.74
N ASP A 278 20.67 15.24 -29.77
CA ASP A 278 22.02 15.39 -30.32
C ASP A 278 22.95 16.11 -29.34
N VAL A 279 24.25 15.77 -29.35
CA VAL A 279 25.24 16.42 -28.50
C VAL A 279 25.98 17.48 -29.31
N ILE A 280 26.03 18.70 -28.79
CA ILE A 280 26.77 19.82 -29.37
C ILE A 280 28.06 20.00 -28.58
N PHE A 281 29.18 19.70 -29.21
CA PHE A 281 30.52 19.94 -28.65
C PHE A 281 30.98 21.38 -28.93
N PRO A 282 31.76 21.99 -28.01
CA PRO A 282 32.25 23.35 -28.19
C PRO A 282 33.22 23.46 -29.36
N VAL A 283 33.18 24.56 -30.11
CA VAL A 283 34.14 24.80 -31.20
C VAL A 283 35.47 25.24 -30.59
N ILE A 284 36.53 24.49 -30.85
CA ILE A 284 37.86 24.77 -30.30
C ILE A 284 38.69 25.43 -31.38
N ASN A 285 39.13 26.66 -31.11
CA ASN A 285 40.02 27.36 -32.01
C ASN A 285 41.47 26.87 -31.80
N MET A 286 41.95 26.05 -32.72
CA MET A 286 43.29 25.44 -32.68
C MET A 286 44.43 26.48 -32.69
N THR A 287 44.14 27.75 -33.03
CA THR A 287 45.13 28.82 -33.27
C THR A 287 45.36 29.78 -32.11
N VAL A 288 44.52 29.79 -31.07
CA VAL A 288 44.59 30.77 -29.95
C VAL A 288 44.89 30.07 -28.63
N LYS A 289 45.88 30.56 -27.87
CA LYS A 289 46.27 30.07 -26.53
C LYS A 289 45.37 30.64 -25.40
N SER A 290 44.06 30.60 -25.59
CA SER A 290 43.06 31.11 -24.63
C SER A 290 42.51 29.95 -23.80
N ASP A 291 42.84 29.91 -22.51
CA ASP A 291 42.44 28.80 -21.61
C ASP A 291 40.92 28.76 -21.36
N ASN A 292 40.22 29.87 -21.58
CA ASN A 292 38.77 29.98 -21.38
C ASN A 292 37.96 29.13 -22.37
N ASP A 293 38.51 28.85 -23.56
CA ASP A 293 37.82 28.03 -24.56
C ASP A 293 37.88 26.54 -24.20
N LEU A 294 38.87 26.11 -23.41
CA LEU A 294 39.03 24.71 -22.96
C LEU A 294 37.97 24.31 -21.92
N LEU A 295 37.51 25.26 -21.11
CA LEU A 295 36.54 25.04 -20.03
C LEU A 295 35.09 25.01 -20.50
N GLN A 296 34.82 25.27 -21.78
CA GLN A 296 33.47 25.18 -22.34
C GLN A 296 33.01 23.72 -22.34
N LEU A 297 31.77 23.48 -21.88
CA LEU A 297 31.19 22.13 -21.73
C LEU A 297 30.23 21.82 -22.88
N PRO A 298 30.17 20.55 -23.34
CA PRO A 298 29.17 20.12 -24.33
C PRO A 298 27.75 20.22 -23.77
N LYS A 299 26.76 20.34 -24.66
CA LYS A 299 25.34 20.50 -24.31
C LYS A 299 24.44 19.66 -25.21
N LEU A 300 23.26 19.31 -24.70
CA LEU A 300 22.23 18.64 -25.50
C LEU A 300 21.49 19.66 -26.39
N ALA A 301 21.31 19.33 -27.67
CA ALA A 301 20.52 20.11 -28.61
C ALA A 301 19.02 20.03 -28.23
N CYS A 302 18.39 21.16 -27.98
CA CYS A 302 16.97 21.21 -27.59
C CYS A 302 16.10 21.06 -28.86
N LYS A 303 15.45 19.90 -29.03
CA LYS A 303 14.36 19.70 -30.01
C LYS A 303 13.03 20.06 -29.31
N SER A 304 12.21 20.92 -29.91
CA SER A 304 11.04 21.53 -29.27
C SER A 304 9.82 20.60 -29.12
N GLU A 305 9.13 20.79 -27.99
CA GLU A 305 7.75 20.44 -27.56
C GLU A 305 7.57 19.31 -26.53
N ASP A 306 8.39 18.26 -26.51
CA ASP A 306 8.36 17.28 -25.40
C ASP A 306 9.38 17.63 -24.31
N THR A 307 9.15 18.73 -23.61
CA THR A 307 10.02 19.27 -22.55
C THR A 307 10.06 18.43 -21.25
N ASN A 308 9.47 17.23 -21.23
CA ASN A 308 9.22 16.49 -19.99
C ASN A 308 10.22 15.38 -19.64
N TRP A 309 11.11 14.99 -20.55
CA TRP A 309 11.98 13.83 -20.32
C TRP A 309 13.47 14.18 -20.19
N THR A 310 14.11 13.64 -19.16
CA THR A 310 15.55 13.79 -18.87
C THR A 310 16.23 12.41 -18.92
N GLY A 311 17.21 12.21 -19.80
CA GLY A 311 18.01 10.97 -19.91
C GLY A 311 17.85 10.23 -21.25
N PHE A 312 18.43 9.03 -21.37
CA PHE A 312 18.27 8.19 -22.57
C PHE A 312 16.80 7.77 -22.76
N PRO A 313 16.19 7.94 -23.95
CA PRO A 313 14.77 7.64 -24.18
C PRO A 313 14.38 6.18 -23.87
N LEU A 314 15.22 5.23 -24.28
CA LEU A 314 15.00 3.79 -24.07
C LEU A 314 15.11 3.35 -22.59
N LEU A 315 15.82 4.09 -21.74
CA LEU A 315 16.19 3.64 -20.39
C LEU A 315 14.99 3.23 -19.53
N ARG A 316 13.91 4.01 -19.55
CA ARG A 316 12.67 3.71 -18.80
C ARG A 316 12.03 2.40 -19.24
N TYR A 317 12.07 2.10 -20.54
CA TYR A 317 11.50 0.88 -21.10
C TYR A 317 12.40 -0.33 -20.85
N VAL A 318 13.73 -0.14 -20.81
CA VAL A 318 14.67 -1.19 -20.40
C VAL A 318 14.42 -1.60 -18.94
N CYS A 319 14.20 -0.64 -18.04
CA CYS A 319 13.85 -0.94 -16.64
C CYS A 319 12.55 -1.75 -16.53
N VAL A 320 11.50 -1.39 -17.29
CA VAL A 320 10.24 -2.13 -17.30
C VAL A 320 10.40 -3.51 -17.92
N ALA A 321 11.09 -3.62 -19.06
CA ALA A 321 11.40 -4.89 -19.72
C ALA A 321 12.10 -5.86 -18.75
N ARG A 322 13.02 -5.34 -17.93
CA ARG A 322 13.73 -6.15 -16.92
C ARG A 322 12.81 -6.65 -15.81
N LEU A 323 11.90 -5.81 -15.32
CA LEU A 323 10.89 -6.22 -14.33
C LEU A 323 9.96 -7.30 -14.89
N LEU A 324 9.55 -7.13 -16.14
CA LEU A 324 8.69 -8.09 -16.84
C LEU A 324 9.37 -9.45 -17.07
N GLN A 325 10.68 -9.48 -17.35
CA GLN A 325 11.44 -10.73 -17.42
C GLN A 325 11.44 -11.50 -16.09
N LEU A 326 11.49 -10.79 -14.96
CA LEU A 326 11.46 -11.38 -13.61
C LEU A 326 10.03 -11.58 -13.07
N SER A 327 8.99 -11.27 -13.86
CA SER A 327 7.60 -11.16 -13.39
C SER A 327 7.06 -12.45 -12.77
N SER A 328 7.42 -13.61 -13.31
CA SER A 328 6.97 -14.90 -12.78
C SER A 328 7.56 -15.19 -11.39
N GLU A 329 8.86 -14.97 -11.21
CA GLU A 329 9.59 -15.21 -9.97
C GLU A 329 9.24 -14.19 -8.87
N LEU A 330 9.11 -12.91 -9.26
CA LEU A 330 8.72 -11.84 -8.33
C LEU A 330 7.28 -12.02 -7.82
N ARG A 331 6.36 -12.54 -8.65
CA ARG A 331 4.98 -12.82 -8.22
C ARG A 331 4.85 -13.96 -7.22
N GLN A 332 5.83 -14.85 -7.16
CA GLN A 332 5.83 -16.01 -6.26
C GLN A 332 6.66 -15.80 -4.99
N SER A 333 7.46 -14.73 -4.95
CA SER A 333 8.38 -14.45 -3.86
C SER A 333 7.76 -13.54 -2.80
N ASP A 334 8.19 -13.72 -1.55
CA ASP A 334 7.88 -12.80 -0.44
C ASP A 334 8.75 -11.52 -0.53
N ASN A 335 8.59 -10.59 0.40
CA ASN A 335 9.35 -9.31 0.39
C ASN A 335 10.86 -9.56 0.32
N THR A 336 11.39 -10.48 1.14
CA THR A 336 12.82 -10.79 1.19
C THR A 336 13.30 -11.44 -0.11
N GLY A 337 12.52 -12.36 -0.67
CA GLY A 337 12.81 -13.01 -1.95
C GLY A 337 12.81 -12.03 -3.13
N CYS A 338 11.82 -11.13 -3.20
CA CYS A 338 11.77 -10.09 -4.22
C CYS A 338 12.96 -9.14 -4.14
N LEU A 339 13.33 -8.68 -2.93
CA LEU A 339 14.51 -7.84 -2.74
C LEU A 339 15.79 -8.57 -3.14
N ARG A 340 15.90 -9.87 -2.83
CA ARG A 340 17.06 -10.68 -3.25
C ARG A 340 17.14 -10.82 -4.78
N LEU A 341 16.02 -10.99 -5.48
CA LEU A 341 15.97 -11.06 -6.94
C LEU A 341 16.28 -9.72 -7.62
N LEU A 342 15.66 -8.63 -7.15
CA LEU A 342 15.84 -7.28 -7.70
C LEU A 342 17.25 -6.72 -7.44
N MET A 343 17.89 -7.13 -6.34
CA MET A 343 19.23 -6.69 -5.96
C MET A 343 20.34 -7.68 -6.35
N ARG A 344 19.99 -8.80 -7.02
CA ARG A 344 20.96 -9.82 -7.46
C ARG A 344 22.00 -9.20 -8.38
N THR A 345 23.29 -9.46 -8.13
CA THR A 345 24.37 -9.11 -9.07
C THR A 345 24.66 -10.28 -10.00
N TYR A 346 25.30 -10.03 -11.13
CA TYR A 346 25.76 -11.09 -12.02
C TYR A 346 26.60 -12.14 -11.25
N GLN A 347 26.34 -13.43 -11.48
CA GLN A 347 27.08 -14.57 -10.89
C GLN A 347 27.49 -15.50 -12.06
N GLY A 348 28.79 -15.75 -12.22
CA GLY A 348 29.36 -16.40 -13.41
C GLY A 348 29.10 -17.91 -13.59
N GLU A 349 28.11 -18.50 -12.90
CA GLU A 349 27.85 -19.96 -12.90
C GLU A 349 26.68 -20.40 -13.80
N GLU A 350 26.11 -19.52 -14.64
CA GLU A 350 25.11 -19.92 -15.65
C GLU A 350 25.76 -20.03 -17.04
N LEU A 351 26.41 -21.16 -17.34
CA LEU A 351 26.87 -21.52 -18.70
C LEU A 351 26.10 -22.73 -19.22
N ASP A 352 25.36 -22.51 -20.32
CA ASP A 352 25.23 -23.36 -21.51
C ASP A 352 23.86 -23.13 -22.17
N GLY A 353 23.83 -22.18 -23.10
CA GLY A 353 22.65 -21.81 -23.89
C GLY A 353 22.83 -20.45 -24.55
N GLU A 354 23.61 -20.41 -25.63
CA GLU A 354 23.81 -19.22 -26.47
C GLU A 354 22.51 -18.79 -27.15
N GLU A 355 21.78 -17.83 -26.56
CA GLU A 355 21.01 -16.82 -27.29
C GLU A 355 20.92 -15.55 -26.40
N ASN A 356 21.30 -14.39 -26.97
CA ASN A 356 21.67 -13.16 -26.27
C ASN A 356 20.53 -12.56 -25.40
N ARG A 357 20.47 -12.90 -24.11
CA ARG A 357 19.54 -12.29 -23.11
C ARG A 357 19.50 -10.75 -23.15
N ALA A 358 20.63 -10.10 -23.41
CA ALA A 358 20.72 -8.65 -23.55
C ALA A 358 20.07 -8.11 -24.85
N VAL A 359 20.17 -8.85 -25.96
CA VAL A 359 19.53 -8.48 -27.23
C VAL A 359 18.02 -8.67 -27.15
N GLU A 360 17.57 -9.75 -26.52
CA GLU A 360 16.15 -9.98 -26.24
C GLU A 360 15.54 -8.89 -25.36
N LEU A 361 16.24 -8.48 -24.29
CA LEU A 361 15.82 -7.37 -23.44
C LEU A 361 15.67 -6.08 -24.25
N MET A 362 16.62 -5.77 -25.14
CA MET A 362 16.58 -4.55 -25.95
C MET A 362 15.50 -4.60 -27.03
N ASN A 363 15.28 -5.73 -27.68
CA ASN A 363 14.18 -5.90 -28.61
C ASN A 363 12.84 -5.73 -27.88
N PHE A 364 12.72 -6.29 -26.69
CA PHE A 364 11.53 -6.12 -25.86
C PHE A 364 11.32 -4.67 -25.41
N ALA A 365 12.38 -3.97 -25.01
CA ALA A 365 12.32 -2.55 -24.65
C ALA A 365 11.92 -1.66 -25.84
N LYS A 366 12.41 -1.96 -27.05
CA LYS A 366 12.02 -1.26 -28.29
C LYS A 366 10.55 -1.48 -28.64
N VAL A 367 10.04 -2.71 -28.48
CA VAL A 367 8.61 -3.02 -28.66
C VAL A 367 7.75 -2.29 -27.62
N LEU A 368 8.24 -2.16 -26.38
CA LEU A 368 7.54 -1.38 -25.34
C LEU A 368 7.52 0.13 -25.62
N GLN A 369 8.55 0.64 -26.32
CA GLN A 369 8.70 2.04 -26.74
C GLN A 369 7.84 2.35 -27.97
N ASP A 370 7.94 1.54 -29.02
CA ASP A 370 7.16 1.66 -30.26
C ASP A 370 6.76 0.25 -30.78
N PRO A 371 5.50 -0.16 -30.56
CA PRO A 371 4.99 -1.44 -31.02
C PRO A 371 4.94 -1.60 -32.55
N MET A 372 5.10 -0.51 -33.32
CA MET A 372 4.98 -0.49 -34.79
C MET A 372 6.32 -0.65 -35.54
N ALA A 373 7.46 -0.67 -34.84
CA ALA A 373 8.78 -0.74 -35.47
C ALA A 373 9.03 -2.03 -36.29
N GLU A 374 8.31 -3.13 -35.99
CA GLU A 374 8.41 -4.39 -36.74
C GLU A 374 7.70 -4.33 -38.11
N GLU A 375 6.63 -3.54 -38.28
CA GLU A 375 5.94 -3.38 -39.57
C GLU A 375 6.83 -2.72 -40.64
N GLN A 376 7.78 -1.87 -40.25
CA GLN A 376 8.72 -1.23 -41.18
C GLN A 376 9.95 -2.09 -41.49
N GLN A 377 10.31 -3.05 -40.62
CA GLN A 377 11.46 -3.93 -40.83
C GLN A 377 11.11 -5.21 -41.60
N GLN A 378 9.87 -5.70 -41.50
CA GLN A 378 9.42 -6.90 -42.22
C GLN A 378 9.18 -6.68 -43.71
N SER A 379 9.00 -5.44 -44.19
CA SER A 379 8.98 -5.16 -45.65
C SER A 379 10.35 -5.31 -46.33
N ALA A 380 11.44 -5.51 -45.58
CA ALA A 380 12.80 -5.63 -46.12
C ALA A 380 13.46 -7.02 -45.92
N SER A 381 12.91 -7.89 -45.08
CA SER A 381 13.57 -9.15 -44.67
C SER A 381 12.97 -10.45 -45.22
N ASP A 382 11.94 -10.38 -46.07
CA ASP A 382 11.20 -11.56 -46.58
C ASP A 382 11.96 -12.45 -47.59
N VAL A 383 13.31 -12.43 -47.63
CA VAL A 383 14.10 -13.23 -48.59
C VAL A 383 15.10 -14.21 -47.96
N ALA A 384 15.29 -14.30 -46.64
CA ALA A 384 16.23 -15.32 -46.12
C ALA A 384 15.90 -15.90 -44.74
N ASN A 385 15.81 -17.24 -44.74
CA ASN A 385 15.88 -18.18 -43.62
C ASN A 385 14.59 -18.53 -42.87
N SER A 386 13.93 -19.58 -43.38
CA SER A 386 13.20 -20.58 -42.61
C SER A 386 14.20 -21.53 -41.90
N ASP A 387 14.27 -21.44 -40.57
CA ASP A 387 14.50 -22.53 -39.60
C ASP A 387 15.27 -22.01 -38.39
N LYS A 388 14.52 -21.75 -37.30
CA LYS A 388 14.83 -22.11 -35.91
C LYS A 388 13.74 -21.52 -35.00
N GLY A 389 13.22 -22.36 -34.09
CA GLY A 389 12.26 -21.95 -33.08
C GLY A 389 12.93 -21.07 -32.03
N SER A 390 12.69 -19.76 -32.12
CA SER A 390 13.00 -18.78 -31.09
C SER A 390 11.78 -17.88 -30.93
N SER A 391 11.46 -17.49 -29.69
CA SER A 391 10.24 -16.81 -29.25
C SER A 391 10.14 -15.37 -29.75
N SER A 392 10.06 -15.19 -31.06
CA SER A 392 9.76 -13.90 -31.70
C SER A 392 8.25 -13.67 -31.70
N VAL A 393 7.84 -12.47 -31.30
CA VAL A 393 6.44 -12.03 -31.40
C VAL A 393 6.11 -11.84 -32.88
N LYS A 394 5.18 -12.62 -33.43
CA LYS A 394 4.70 -12.44 -34.81
C LYS A 394 3.55 -11.44 -34.86
N VAL A 395 3.72 -10.34 -35.59
CA VAL A 395 2.63 -9.43 -35.98
C VAL A 395 1.80 -10.11 -37.09
N VAL A 396 0.47 -10.17 -36.94
CA VAL A 396 -0.44 -10.83 -37.89
C VAL A 396 -1.16 -9.79 -38.76
N GLN A 397 -1.06 -9.92 -40.08
CA GLN A 397 -1.71 -9.03 -41.06
C GLN A 397 -3.06 -9.61 -41.53
N PHE A 398 -4.12 -8.79 -41.56
CA PHE A 398 -5.45 -9.22 -42.01
C PHE A 398 -5.58 -9.14 -43.54
N LYS A 399 -6.11 -10.19 -44.18
CA LYS A 399 -6.48 -10.21 -45.61
C LYS A 399 -7.98 -10.05 -45.81
N GLU A 400 -8.35 -9.53 -46.98
CA GLU A 400 -9.75 -9.38 -47.42
C GLU A 400 -10.51 -10.70 -47.28
N GLY A 401 -11.66 -10.70 -46.60
CA GLY A 401 -12.43 -11.90 -46.25
C GLY A 401 -12.20 -12.46 -44.84
N SER A 402 -11.36 -11.83 -44.01
CA SER A 402 -11.17 -12.24 -42.61
C SER A 402 -12.28 -11.67 -41.70
N LEU A 403 -12.86 -12.50 -40.83
CA LEU A 403 -13.84 -12.06 -39.83
C LEU A 403 -13.09 -11.43 -38.65
N GLY A 404 -13.21 -10.11 -38.48
CA GLY A 404 -12.53 -9.36 -37.42
C GLY A 404 -13.46 -8.38 -36.72
N ILE A 405 -13.27 -8.20 -35.40
CA ILE A 405 -13.94 -7.16 -34.62
C ILE A 405 -13.01 -5.95 -34.58
N VAL A 406 -13.44 -4.83 -35.15
CA VAL A 406 -12.73 -3.56 -35.10
C VAL A 406 -13.43 -2.64 -34.11
N LEU A 407 -12.76 -2.32 -33.00
CA LEU A 407 -13.19 -1.26 -32.08
C LEU A 407 -12.41 0.00 -32.44
N THR A 408 -13.08 1.07 -32.88
CA THR A 408 -12.44 2.38 -33.10
C THR A 408 -13.15 3.46 -32.31
N GLY A 409 -12.38 4.33 -31.66
CA GLY A 409 -12.84 5.64 -31.22
C GLY A 409 -12.61 6.66 -32.32
N ALA A 410 -13.63 7.48 -32.61
CA ALA A 410 -13.40 8.72 -33.32
C ALA A 410 -12.41 9.58 -32.50
N ALA A 411 -11.28 9.94 -33.12
CA ALA A 411 -10.25 10.90 -32.69
C ALA A 411 -8.93 10.43 -32.04
N ALA A 412 -8.52 9.17 -32.16
CA ALA A 412 -7.09 8.78 -32.14
C ALA A 412 -6.90 7.42 -32.83
N PRO A 413 -5.92 7.22 -33.73
CA PRO A 413 -5.92 6.00 -34.56
C PRO A 413 -5.39 4.73 -33.87
N TYR A 414 -4.90 4.78 -32.62
CA TYR A 414 -3.96 3.77 -32.12
C TYR A 414 -4.14 3.25 -30.67
N ASP A 415 -5.21 3.60 -29.95
CA ASP A 415 -5.51 2.99 -28.64
C ASP A 415 -6.48 1.80 -28.76
N ASP A 416 -6.24 0.74 -27.99
CA ASP A 416 -7.13 -0.41 -27.75
C ASP A 416 -7.41 -1.35 -28.94
N ARG A 417 -6.37 -1.70 -29.71
CA ARG A 417 -6.51 -2.69 -30.81
C ARG A 417 -6.47 -4.13 -30.29
N LEU A 418 -7.49 -4.89 -30.67
CA LEU A 418 -7.65 -6.32 -30.39
C LEU A 418 -7.40 -7.12 -31.67
N ALA A 419 -6.50 -8.10 -31.64
CA ALA A 419 -6.27 -9.03 -32.76
C ALA A 419 -6.85 -10.42 -32.46
N VAL A 420 -7.50 -11.03 -33.46
CA VAL A 420 -8.25 -12.30 -33.36
C VAL A 420 -7.43 -13.48 -33.90
N LYS A 421 -7.50 -14.64 -33.22
CA LYS A 421 -6.83 -15.88 -33.63
C LYS A 421 -7.39 -16.35 -34.99
N SER A 422 -6.53 -16.66 -35.95
CA SER A 422 -6.94 -17.33 -37.20
C SER A 422 -7.69 -18.62 -36.88
N PHE A 423 -8.91 -18.75 -37.37
CA PHE A 423 -9.74 -19.95 -37.17
C PHE A 423 -9.22 -21.20 -37.87
N THR A 424 -8.22 -21.05 -38.76
CA THR A 424 -7.68 -22.16 -39.53
C THR A 424 -6.26 -22.48 -39.09
N ARG A 425 -6.12 -23.67 -38.51
CA ARG A 425 -4.91 -24.39 -38.06
C ARG A 425 -4.28 -23.97 -36.73
N ASP A 426 -4.49 -24.80 -35.71
CA ASP A 426 -3.70 -24.81 -34.48
C ASP A 426 -2.46 -25.71 -34.69
N PRO A 427 -1.23 -25.15 -34.67
CA PRO A 427 -0.01 -25.94 -34.90
C PRO A 427 0.31 -26.90 -33.75
N ASN A 428 -0.37 -26.77 -32.60
CA ASN A 428 -0.19 -27.65 -31.44
C ASN A 428 -1.24 -28.78 -31.39
N ALA A 429 -2.22 -28.79 -32.31
CA ALA A 429 -3.20 -29.86 -32.42
C ALA A 429 -2.74 -30.94 -33.41
N THR A 430 -2.84 -32.21 -32.99
CA THR A 430 -2.34 -33.37 -33.74
C THR A 430 -2.98 -33.58 -35.12
N ASP A 431 -4.14 -32.98 -35.36
CA ASP A 431 -4.94 -33.05 -36.60
C ASP A 431 -5.02 -31.71 -37.35
N GLY A 432 -4.41 -30.65 -36.81
CA GLY A 432 -4.41 -29.32 -37.41
C GLY A 432 -5.77 -28.62 -37.42
N VAL A 433 -6.77 -29.12 -36.70
CA VAL A 433 -8.10 -28.50 -36.56
C VAL A 433 -8.13 -27.65 -35.30
N GLY A 434 -8.52 -26.38 -35.40
CA GLY A 434 -8.58 -25.47 -34.26
C GLY A 434 -9.71 -25.82 -33.27
N GLN A 435 -9.54 -25.53 -31.98
CA GLN A 435 -10.52 -25.87 -30.92
C GLN A 435 -11.96 -25.39 -31.20
N ALA A 436 -12.12 -24.26 -31.87
CA ALA A 436 -13.43 -23.72 -32.26
C ALA A 436 -14.10 -24.54 -33.39
N GLU A 437 -13.31 -25.02 -34.36
CA GLU A 437 -13.79 -25.86 -35.47
C GLU A 437 -14.10 -27.29 -35.00
N ALA A 438 -13.24 -27.86 -34.14
CA ALA A 438 -13.46 -29.17 -33.54
C ALA A 438 -14.70 -29.22 -32.62
N SER A 439 -15.07 -28.08 -32.02
CA SER A 439 -16.20 -28.00 -31.08
C SER A 439 -17.49 -27.46 -31.70
N GLY A 440 -17.45 -26.95 -32.94
CA GLY A 440 -18.59 -26.33 -33.63
C GLY A 440 -19.18 -25.11 -32.91
N LYS A 441 -18.46 -24.53 -31.93
CA LYS A 441 -18.93 -23.43 -31.08
C LYS A 441 -17.78 -22.44 -30.84
N VAL A 442 -18.01 -21.16 -31.12
CA VAL A 442 -17.05 -20.07 -30.83
C VAL A 442 -17.23 -19.61 -29.39
N ARG A 443 -16.18 -19.73 -28.57
CA ARG A 443 -16.13 -19.25 -27.18
C ARG A 443 -15.36 -17.94 -27.11
N LEU A 444 -15.61 -17.15 -26.07
CA LEU A 444 -15.00 -15.82 -25.90
C LEU A 444 -13.45 -15.86 -25.84
N GLY A 445 -12.87 -16.98 -25.38
CA GLY A 445 -11.42 -17.21 -25.35
C GLY A 445 -10.81 -17.63 -26.69
N ASP A 446 -11.64 -17.96 -27.68
CA ASP A 446 -11.18 -18.37 -29.03
C ASP A 446 -10.86 -17.16 -29.92
N LEU A 447 -11.17 -15.95 -29.45
CA LEU A 447 -11.25 -14.72 -30.25
C LEU A 447 -10.08 -13.74 -30.05
N LEU A 448 -9.12 -13.96 -29.15
CA LEU A 448 -8.12 -12.92 -28.77
C LEU A 448 -6.69 -13.45 -28.69
N GLN A 449 -5.79 -12.84 -29.47
CA GLN A 449 -4.37 -13.20 -29.57
C GLN A 449 -3.44 -12.18 -28.89
N SER A 450 -3.77 -10.88 -28.97
CA SER A 450 -2.99 -9.81 -28.32
C SER A 450 -3.86 -8.58 -28.02
N ILE A 451 -3.40 -7.78 -27.06
CA ILE A 451 -3.94 -6.43 -26.78
C ILE A 451 -2.77 -5.46 -26.97
N ASN A 452 -2.91 -4.47 -27.85
CA ASN A 452 -1.90 -3.43 -28.11
C ASN A 452 -0.49 -4.00 -28.40
N GLY A 453 -0.42 -5.10 -29.16
CA GLY A 453 0.86 -5.73 -29.56
C GLY A 453 1.49 -6.66 -28.52
N VAL A 454 0.93 -6.79 -27.31
CA VAL A 454 1.43 -7.71 -26.28
C VAL A 454 0.74 -9.07 -26.40
N PRO A 455 1.48 -10.18 -26.59
CA PRO A 455 0.91 -11.52 -26.65
C PRO A 455 0.19 -11.86 -25.35
N ILE A 456 -1.07 -12.30 -25.46
CA ILE A 456 -1.81 -12.80 -24.31
C ILE A 456 -1.36 -14.24 -24.03
N VAL A 457 -0.49 -14.42 -23.04
CA VAL A 457 -0.14 -15.76 -22.51
C VAL A 457 -0.69 -15.86 -21.09
N GLY A 458 -1.67 -16.76 -20.88
CA GLY A 458 -2.21 -17.06 -19.55
C GLY A 458 -3.29 -16.09 -19.03
N VAL A 459 -3.91 -15.28 -19.89
CA VAL A 459 -5.03 -14.40 -19.48
C VAL A 459 -6.36 -15.14 -19.62
N THR A 460 -7.15 -15.14 -18.54
CA THR A 460 -8.46 -15.79 -18.49
C THR A 460 -9.53 -14.97 -19.20
N THR A 461 -10.61 -15.61 -19.61
CA THR A 461 -11.75 -15.00 -20.32
C THR A 461 -12.39 -13.85 -19.53
N GLU A 462 -12.29 -13.91 -18.21
CA GLU A 462 -12.74 -12.93 -17.22
C GLU A 462 -11.96 -11.62 -17.29
N GLU A 463 -10.68 -11.66 -17.64
CA GLU A 463 -9.83 -10.48 -17.71
C GLU A 463 -10.02 -9.72 -19.03
N VAL A 464 -10.27 -10.44 -20.13
CA VAL A 464 -10.78 -9.87 -21.39
C VAL A 464 -12.10 -9.13 -21.15
N LYS A 465 -13.01 -9.76 -20.39
CA LYS A 465 -14.31 -9.20 -20.03
C LYS A 465 -14.20 -7.97 -19.14
N ARG A 466 -13.21 -7.93 -18.24
CA ARG A 466 -12.86 -6.76 -17.41
C ARG A 466 -12.37 -5.59 -18.24
N ARG A 467 -11.52 -5.84 -19.24
CA ARG A 467 -11.00 -4.80 -20.14
C ARG A 467 -12.09 -4.19 -21.02
N LEU A 468 -13.00 -5.01 -21.56
CA LEU A 468 -14.18 -4.54 -22.30
C LEU A 468 -15.14 -3.71 -21.41
N GLN A 469 -15.18 -3.97 -20.10
CA GLN A 469 -15.98 -3.20 -19.13
C GLN A 469 -15.40 -1.83 -18.79
N LEU A 470 -14.13 -1.55 -19.12
CA LEU A 470 -13.51 -0.25 -18.91
C LEU A 470 -13.83 0.76 -20.03
N ILE A 471 -14.46 0.30 -21.12
CA ILE A 471 -14.91 1.16 -22.21
C ILE A 471 -16.20 1.86 -21.77
N ASN A 472 -16.11 3.13 -21.38
CA ASN A 472 -17.21 3.96 -20.86
C ASN A 472 -18.27 4.38 -21.91
N ARG A 473 -18.50 3.57 -22.95
CA ARG A 473 -19.50 3.81 -24.00
C ARG A 473 -20.06 2.50 -24.56
N PRO A 474 -21.28 2.47 -25.12
CA PRO A 474 -21.84 1.26 -25.72
C PRO A 474 -20.95 0.75 -26.85
N VAL A 475 -20.60 -0.53 -26.77
CA VAL A 475 -19.86 -1.25 -27.81
C VAL A 475 -20.86 -1.86 -28.77
N TYR A 476 -20.84 -1.44 -30.03
CA TYR A 476 -21.70 -2.00 -31.08
C TYR A 476 -21.00 -3.20 -31.73
N ILE A 477 -21.64 -4.36 -31.69
CA ILE A 477 -21.18 -5.58 -32.37
C ILE A 477 -22.03 -5.74 -33.63
N GLY A 478 -21.45 -5.47 -34.79
CA GLY A 478 -22.09 -5.73 -36.09
C GLY A 478 -21.74 -7.13 -36.58
N PHE A 479 -22.74 -7.95 -36.86
CA PHE A 479 -22.58 -9.20 -37.58
C PHE A 479 -22.97 -8.97 -39.04
N CYS A 480 -22.00 -8.98 -39.96
CA CYS A 480 -22.29 -8.99 -41.39
C CYS A 480 -22.32 -10.43 -41.89
N HIS A 481 -23.48 -10.90 -42.35
CA HIS A 481 -23.55 -12.10 -43.18
C HIS A 481 -23.19 -11.72 -44.60
N CYS A 482 -22.11 -12.30 -45.16
CA CYS A 482 -21.74 -12.08 -46.56
C CYS A 482 -22.40 -13.14 -47.44
N SER A 483 -23.72 -13.02 -47.59
CA SER A 483 -24.46 -13.52 -48.74
C SER A 483 -25.89 -13.01 -48.63
N ASP A 484 -26.11 -11.76 -49.03
CA ASP A 484 -27.14 -11.45 -50.01
C ASP A 484 -26.96 -10.02 -50.49
N VAL A 485 -26.84 -9.92 -51.81
CA VAL A 485 -26.81 -8.70 -52.59
C VAL A 485 -28.07 -7.90 -52.26
N TYR A 486 -27.92 -6.72 -51.65
CA TYR A 486 -28.99 -5.73 -51.63
C TYR A 486 -29.14 -5.18 -53.05
N ALA A 487 -30.04 -5.79 -53.82
CA ALA A 487 -30.67 -5.14 -54.94
C ALA A 487 -31.54 -4.00 -54.40
N ALA A 488 -31.19 -2.78 -54.80
CA ALA A 488 -32.00 -1.59 -54.57
C ALA A 488 -33.32 -1.70 -55.34
N VAL A 489 -34.47 -1.61 -54.66
CA VAL A 489 -35.74 -1.16 -55.28
C VAL A 489 -36.65 -0.45 -54.26
N SER A 490 -36.84 0.84 -54.53
CA SER A 490 -37.96 1.78 -54.31
C SER A 490 -39.03 1.60 -53.21
N ASP A 491 -39.30 2.75 -52.57
CA ASP A 491 -40.62 3.35 -52.28
C ASP A 491 -41.89 2.57 -52.65
N GLY A 492 -42.82 2.51 -51.70
CA GLY A 492 -44.19 2.08 -51.95
C GLY A 492 -45.06 2.02 -50.68
N SER A 493 -45.88 3.04 -50.52
CA SER A 493 -46.93 3.27 -49.52
C SER A 493 -48.00 2.17 -49.33
N GLU A 494 -48.63 2.23 -48.15
CA GLU A 494 -50.07 2.03 -47.87
C GLU A 494 -50.68 0.64 -47.52
N ALA A 495 -51.30 0.61 -46.34
CA ALA A 495 -52.70 0.26 -46.04
C ALA A 495 -53.20 -1.21 -45.83
N ILE A 496 -53.74 -1.42 -44.61
CA ILE A 496 -55.05 -2.04 -44.26
C ILE A 496 -55.24 -3.59 -44.31
N GLY A 497 -55.86 -4.11 -43.21
CA GLY A 497 -56.81 -5.25 -43.21
C GLY A 497 -56.30 -6.51 -42.49
N SER A 498 -56.64 -6.77 -41.22
CA SER A 498 -57.89 -7.36 -40.68
C SER A 498 -57.95 -8.91 -40.66
N SER A 499 -58.15 -9.40 -39.44
CA SER A 499 -59.02 -10.51 -38.98
C SER A 499 -58.60 -11.98 -39.09
N ASP A 500 -58.86 -12.63 -37.93
CA ASP A 500 -59.31 -14.01 -37.66
C ASP A 500 -58.26 -15.13 -37.58
N ALA A 501 -58.36 -16.13 -36.70
CA ALA A 501 -59.07 -16.36 -35.44
C ALA A 501 -58.63 -17.76 -34.92
N ALA A 502 -58.80 -17.98 -33.61
CA ALA A 502 -59.05 -19.25 -32.93
C ALA A 502 -57.88 -20.20 -32.57
N GLY A 503 -57.77 -20.47 -31.25
CA GLY A 503 -57.70 -21.87 -30.78
C GLY A 503 -56.73 -22.18 -29.64
N SER A 504 -57.10 -21.88 -28.38
CA SER A 504 -57.11 -22.82 -27.22
C SER A 504 -56.89 -22.12 -25.86
N SER A 505 -57.80 -22.39 -24.93
CA SER A 505 -57.80 -22.01 -23.50
C SER A 505 -57.53 -23.25 -22.63
N PRO A 506 -57.58 -23.21 -21.29
CA PRO A 506 -57.03 -22.27 -20.28
C PRO A 506 -56.29 -23.07 -19.17
N ARG A 507 -55.59 -22.41 -18.22
CA ARG A 507 -55.47 -22.92 -16.83
C ARG A 507 -54.92 -21.86 -15.86
N SER A 508 -55.85 -21.25 -15.15
CA SER A 508 -55.82 -21.03 -13.68
C SER A 508 -54.45 -20.84 -13.00
N GLU A 509 -54.00 -19.58 -12.91
CA GLU A 509 -53.07 -19.11 -11.87
C GLU A 509 -53.67 -17.90 -11.15
N THR A 510 -54.70 -18.12 -10.34
CA THR A 510 -55.25 -17.08 -9.44
C THR A 510 -55.28 -17.54 -7.98
N ALA A 511 -54.39 -18.46 -7.61
CA ALA A 511 -54.28 -18.95 -6.24
C ALA A 511 -52.82 -19.27 -5.86
N LEU A 512 -51.95 -18.25 -5.82
CA LEU A 512 -50.71 -18.28 -5.05
C LEU A 512 -50.60 -16.99 -4.23
N SER A 513 -51.15 -17.09 -3.01
CA SER A 513 -50.63 -16.54 -1.76
C SER A 513 -50.13 -15.10 -1.75
N GLU A 514 -50.85 -14.24 -1.01
CA GLU A 514 -50.35 -13.00 -0.43
C GLU A 514 -48.97 -13.23 0.22
N LEU A 515 -47.90 -12.95 -0.53
CA LEU A 515 -46.54 -12.89 0.00
C LEU A 515 -46.45 -11.65 0.88
N VAL A 516 -46.45 -11.87 2.20
CA VAL A 516 -46.14 -10.84 3.20
C VAL A 516 -44.80 -10.20 2.83
N LEU A 517 -44.85 -8.98 2.28
CA LEU A 517 -43.65 -8.22 1.94
C LEU A 517 -42.89 -7.87 3.23
N PRO A 518 -41.55 -8.04 3.27
CA PRO A 518 -40.77 -7.70 4.46
C PRO A 518 -40.81 -6.20 4.75
N VAL A 519 -40.75 -5.84 6.04
CA VAL A 519 -40.78 -4.45 6.49
C VAL A 519 -39.38 -3.83 6.37
N PHE A 520 -39.26 -2.82 5.50
CA PHE A 520 -38.05 -2.03 5.34
C PHE A 520 -38.01 -0.87 6.34
N LEU A 521 -36.81 -0.52 6.81
CA LEU A 521 -36.60 0.68 7.61
C LEU A 521 -36.86 1.95 6.78
N PRO A 522 -37.22 3.07 7.41
CA PRO A 522 -37.36 4.34 6.71
C PRO A 522 -36.05 4.75 6.00
N GLY A 523 -36.09 4.86 4.67
CA GLY A 523 -34.93 5.11 3.82
C GLY A 523 -34.22 3.85 3.29
N GLU A 524 -34.63 2.66 3.76
CA GLU A 524 -34.13 1.37 3.26
C GLU A 524 -34.81 1.01 1.93
N LEU A 525 -34.01 0.72 0.92
CA LEU A 525 -34.42 0.40 -0.44
C LEU A 525 -33.91 -0.98 -0.84
N CYS A 526 -34.79 -1.83 -1.34
CA CYS A 526 -34.44 -3.16 -1.84
C CYS A 526 -33.89 -3.08 -3.27
N TYR A 527 -32.63 -3.50 -3.46
CA TYR A 527 -31.97 -3.52 -4.78
C TYR A 527 -32.12 -4.86 -5.48
N ALA A 528 -32.14 -5.94 -4.72
CA ALA A 528 -32.25 -7.29 -5.27
C ALA A 528 -32.96 -8.22 -4.29
N ASN A 529 -33.67 -9.19 -4.84
CA ASN A 529 -34.16 -10.34 -4.10
C ASN A 529 -33.99 -11.60 -4.95
N VAL A 530 -33.59 -12.71 -4.33
CA VAL A 530 -33.24 -13.97 -5.02
C VAL A 530 -33.75 -15.15 -4.22
N GLU A 531 -34.33 -16.14 -4.89
CA GLU A 531 -34.67 -17.42 -4.27
C GLU A 531 -33.41 -18.25 -4.06
N THR A 532 -33.18 -18.69 -2.82
CA THR A 532 -31.96 -19.39 -2.43
C THR A 532 -32.23 -20.32 -1.27
N SER A 533 -31.35 -21.29 -1.07
CA SER A 533 -31.36 -22.13 0.12
C SER A 533 -30.20 -21.78 1.04
N MET A 534 -30.48 -21.53 2.32
CA MET A 534 -29.47 -21.22 3.33
C MET A 534 -29.13 -22.47 4.15
N GLN A 535 -27.84 -22.73 4.39
CA GLN A 535 -27.40 -23.80 5.26
C GLN A 535 -27.69 -23.46 6.72
N ARG A 536 -28.28 -24.42 7.44
CA ARG A 536 -28.55 -24.35 8.86
C ARG A 536 -28.00 -25.58 9.57
N LEU A 537 -27.32 -25.36 10.68
CA LEU A 537 -26.80 -26.42 11.55
C LEU A 537 -27.86 -26.78 12.59
N VAL A 538 -28.11 -28.08 12.78
CA VAL A 538 -29.04 -28.62 13.76
C VAL A 538 -28.35 -29.71 14.57
N LEU A 539 -28.46 -29.59 15.89
CA LEU A 539 -28.11 -30.67 16.81
C LEU A 539 -29.14 -31.80 16.70
N SER A 540 -28.69 -33.00 16.38
CA SER A 540 -29.52 -34.21 16.49
C SER A 540 -29.53 -34.77 17.91
N HIS A 541 -30.50 -35.63 18.19
CA HIS A 541 -30.76 -36.18 19.52
C HIS A 541 -29.61 -37.04 20.09
N ASP A 542 -28.70 -37.50 19.25
CA ASP A 542 -27.48 -38.25 19.59
C ASP A 542 -26.29 -37.33 19.94
N GLY A 543 -26.46 -36.00 19.90
CA GLY A 543 -25.41 -35.01 20.12
C GLY A 543 -24.54 -34.72 18.90
N SER A 544 -24.83 -35.32 17.73
CA SER A 544 -24.17 -34.97 16.48
C SER A 544 -24.78 -33.70 15.86
N CYS A 545 -24.04 -33.02 14.98
CA CYS A 545 -24.49 -31.79 14.32
C CYS A 545 -24.71 -32.09 12.83
N GLN A 546 -25.97 -32.04 12.40
CA GLN A 546 -26.36 -32.25 11.00
C GLN A 546 -26.61 -30.90 10.33
N SER A 547 -26.11 -30.73 9.11
CA SER A 547 -26.42 -29.54 8.30
C SER A 547 -27.58 -29.84 7.35
N HIS A 548 -28.59 -28.97 7.33
CA HIS A 548 -29.67 -29.01 6.34
C HIS A 548 -29.80 -27.64 5.65
N TYR A 549 -30.36 -27.62 4.44
CA TYR A 549 -30.63 -26.38 3.72
C TYR A 549 -32.11 -26.01 3.85
N ILE A 550 -32.39 -24.75 4.15
CA ILE A 550 -33.75 -24.20 4.19
C ILE A 550 -33.97 -23.30 2.98
N SER A 551 -35.04 -23.52 2.21
CA SER A 551 -35.37 -22.70 1.05
C SER A 551 -36.12 -21.43 1.46
N GLY A 552 -35.74 -20.32 0.83
CA GLY A 552 -36.22 -18.99 1.18
C GLY A 552 -35.85 -17.96 0.14
N LYS A 553 -36.01 -16.71 0.53
CA LYS A 553 -35.71 -15.54 -0.29
C LYS A 553 -34.70 -14.67 0.43
N LEU A 554 -33.61 -14.34 -0.24
CA LEU A 554 -32.60 -13.39 0.24
C LEU A 554 -32.92 -12.02 -0.34
N PHE A 555 -33.00 -11.01 0.52
CA PHE A 555 -33.19 -9.61 0.17
C PHE A 555 -31.89 -8.85 0.41
N ILE A 556 -31.54 -7.97 -0.52
CA ILE A 556 -30.37 -7.08 -0.42
C ILE A 556 -30.86 -5.64 -0.54
N THR A 557 -30.59 -4.86 0.50
CA THR A 557 -30.94 -3.44 0.57
C THR A 557 -29.69 -2.57 0.64
N ASN A 558 -29.85 -1.25 0.56
CA ASN A 558 -28.78 -0.28 0.87
C ASN A 558 -28.31 -0.31 2.34
N TYR A 559 -28.95 -1.08 3.22
CA TYR A 559 -28.58 -1.21 4.62
C TYR A 559 -28.11 -2.60 5.00
N ARG A 560 -28.90 -3.63 4.69
CA ARG A 560 -28.72 -5.00 5.16
C ARG A 560 -29.06 -6.03 4.08
N CYS A 561 -28.50 -7.21 4.26
CA CYS A 561 -28.90 -8.42 3.59
C CYS A 561 -29.67 -9.28 4.61
N PHE A 562 -30.83 -9.80 4.25
CA PHE A 562 -31.61 -10.66 5.14
C PHE A 562 -32.34 -11.77 4.40
N PHE A 563 -32.52 -12.90 5.06
CA PHE A 563 -33.11 -14.12 4.52
C PHE A 563 -34.41 -14.45 5.24
N THR A 564 -35.45 -14.74 4.48
CA THR A 564 -36.76 -15.19 4.99
C THR A 564 -37.12 -16.54 4.37
N ARG A 565 -37.45 -17.55 5.18
CA ARG A 565 -37.91 -18.85 4.65
C ARG A 565 -39.27 -18.73 3.94
N LEU A 566 -39.49 -19.56 2.91
CA LEU A 566 -40.74 -19.54 2.13
C LEU A 566 -41.99 -19.85 2.98
N LEU A 567 -41.88 -20.76 3.95
CA LEU A 567 -43.00 -21.22 4.80
C LEU A 567 -43.04 -20.54 6.19
N GLY A 568 -42.47 -19.34 6.33
CA GLY A 568 -42.20 -18.69 7.63
C GLY A 568 -43.06 -17.48 7.98
N ARG A 569 -44.15 -17.21 7.25
CA ARG A 569 -45.01 -16.01 7.44
C ARG A 569 -44.25 -14.67 7.47
N GLY A 570 -43.09 -14.57 6.81
CA GLY A 570 -42.28 -13.35 6.76
C GLY A 570 -41.28 -13.17 7.92
N GLU A 571 -41.08 -14.17 8.77
CA GLU A 571 -40.01 -14.13 9.78
C GLU A 571 -38.61 -14.07 9.14
N ILE A 572 -37.73 -13.24 9.71
CA ILE A 572 -36.33 -13.11 9.30
C ILE A 572 -35.51 -14.19 10.02
N ASP A 573 -34.98 -15.13 9.25
CA ASP A 573 -34.12 -16.22 9.75
C ASP A 573 -32.67 -15.79 9.94
N TRP A 574 -32.20 -14.86 9.11
CA TRP A 574 -30.84 -14.33 9.14
C TRP A 574 -30.81 -12.91 8.61
N GLN A 575 -30.01 -12.03 9.21
CA GLN A 575 -29.77 -10.69 8.69
C GLN A 575 -28.40 -10.16 9.10
N ILE A 576 -27.83 -9.30 8.25
CA ILE A 576 -26.59 -8.57 8.54
C ILE A 576 -26.57 -7.24 7.75
N PRO A 577 -26.10 -6.13 8.35
CA PRO A 577 -25.80 -4.93 7.58
C PRO A 577 -24.78 -5.23 6.48
N VAL A 578 -24.98 -4.66 5.29
CA VAL A 578 -24.11 -4.93 4.13
C VAL A 578 -22.66 -4.53 4.42
N LEU A 579 -22.45 -3.46 5.19
CA LEU A 579 -21.12 -2.99 5.60
C LEU A 579 -20.49 -3.83 6.72
N SER A 580 -21.22 -4.75 7.34
CA SER A 580 -20.66 -5.74 8.26
C SER A 580 -20.11 -6.97 7.54
N ILE A 581 -20.27 -7.07 6.21
CA ILE A 581 -19.70 -8.16 5.41
C ILE A 581 -18.18 -7.95 5.29
N THR A 582 -17.44 -8.99 5.65
CA THR A 582 -15.97 -9.04 5.57
C THR A 582 -15.51 -9.65 4.25
N SER A 583 -16.09 -10.77 3.84
CA SER A 583 -15.78 -11.42 2.56
C SER A 583 -17.00 -12.12 1.97
N ILE A 584 -16.96 -12.29 0.64
CA ILE A 584 -17.97 -13.02 -0.14
C ILE A 584 -17.21 -14.07 -0.96
N ASP A 585 -17.19 -15.30 -0.48
CA ASP A 585 -16.46 -16.39 -1.13
C ASP A 585 -17.39 -17.14 -2.08
N ARG A 586 -16.90 -17.41 -3.28
CA ARG A 586 -17.66 -18.00 -4.39
C ARG A 586 -17.19 -19.43 -4.60
N ILE A 587 -18.11 -20.38 -4.59
CA ILE A 587 -17.82 -21.81 -4.80
C ILE A 587 -18.62 -22.24 -6.04
N ASN A 588 -17.89 -22.50 -7.14
CA ASN A 588 -18.50 -23.00 -8.38
C ASN A 588 -18.68 -24.52 -8.30
N PRO A 589 -19.79 -25.07 -8.82
CA PRO A 589 -20.04 -26.51 -8.83
C PRO A 589 -19.00 -27.33 -9.64
N ARG A 590 -18.19 -26.67 -10.49
CA ARG A 590 -17.18 -27.31 -11.34
C ARG A 590 -15.72 -27.18 -10.85
N ASP A 591 -15.46 -26.46 -9.77
CA ASP A 591 -14.09 -26.25 -9.24
C ASP A 591 -13.66 -27.35 -8.24
N ASN A 592 -14.30 -28.52 -8.24
CA ASN A 592 -13.95 -29.67 -7.40
C ASN A 592 -12.64 -30.39 -7.81
N SER A 593 -11.74 -29.75 -8.54
CA SER A 593 -10.41 -30.28 -8.85
C SER A 593 -9.32 -29.39 -8.25
N THR A 594 -9.05 -29.53 -6.94
CA THR A 594 -7.67 -29.56 -6.37
C THR A 594 -7.58 -29.59 -4.84
N THR A 595 -8.66 -29.62 -4.05
CA THR A 595 -8.55 -29.88 -2.59
C THR A 595 -9.70 -30.73 -2.03
N ALA A 596 -9.91 -31.91 -2.60
CA ALA A 596 -10.95 -32.85 -2.14
C ALA A 596 -10.47 -34.32 -2.17
N ALA A 597 -9.58 -34.69 -1.26
CA ALA A 597 -9.35 -36.11 -0.95
C ALA A 597 -10.45 -36.70 -0.04
N ALA A 598 -11.33 -35.88 0.54
CA ALA A 598 -12.29 -36.28 1.58
C ALA A 598 -13.78 -36.12 1.21
N THR A 599 -14.13 -35.60 0.03
CA THR A 599 -15.54 -35.45 -0.40
C THR A 599 -16.05 -36.68 -1.17
N LEU A 600 -15.14 -37.54 -1.61
CA LEU A 600 -15.45 -38.76 -2.36
C LEU A 600 -16.26 -39.80 -1.55
N SER A 601 -16.15 -39.87 -0.21
CA SER A 601 -16.86 -40.92 0.55
C SER A 601 -18.35 -40.62 0.77
N VAL A 602 -18.74 -39.34 0.81
CA VAL A 602 -20.15 -38.92 1.00
C VAL A 602 -20.86 -38.82 -0.35
N GLU A 603 -20.19 -38.34 -1.41
CA GLU A 603 -20.73 -38.36 -2.77
C GLU A 603 -20.91 -39.80 -3.29
N ASN A 604 -19.99 -40.73 -2.97
CA ASN A 604 -20.16 -42.14 -3.34
C ASN A 604 -21.34 -42.81 -2.62
N ALA A 605 -21.70 -42.37 -1.40
CA ALA A 605 -22.87 -42.86 -0.69
C ALA A 605 -24.19 -42.28 -1.23
N GLN A 606 -24.20 -41.01 -1.66
CA GLN A 606 -25.38 -40.35 -2.26
C GLN A 606 -25.68 -40.86 -3.67
N VAL A 607 -24.64 -41.13 -4.47
CA VAL A 607 -24.76 -41.77 -5.79
C VAL A 607 -25.23 -43.23 -5.66
N ALA A 608 -24.76 -43.96 -4.64
CA ALA A 608 -25.23 -45.32 -4.34
C ALA A 608 -26.71 -45.37 -3.86
N LEU A 609 -27.26 -44.24 -3.39
CA LEU A 609 -28.64 -44.09 -2.95
C LEU A 609 -29.56 -43.40 -3.99
N GLY A 610 -29.04 -43.06 -5.19
CA GLY A 610 -29.84 -42.52 -6.28
C GLY A 610 -30.10 -41.00 -6.26
N PHE A 611 -29.32 -40.22 -5.50
CA PHE A 611 -29.41 -38.76 -5.51
C PHE A 611 -28.45 -38.15 -6.55
N ALA A 612 -28.97 -37.22 -7.37
CA ALA A 612 -28.18 -36.51 -8.40
C ALA A 612 -27.15 -35.55 -7.78
N PRO A 613 -25.99 -35.30 -8.43
CA PRO A 613 -25.02 -34.30 -7.97
C PRO A 613 -25.64 -32.90 -7.93
N ASP A 614 -25.31 -32.16 -6.87
CA ASP A 614 -25.83 -30.81 -6.60
C ASP A 614 -25.17 -29.77 -7.51
N ASP A 615 -25.80 -29.48 -8.66
CA ASP A 615 -25.36 -28.47 -9.66
C ASP A 615 -25.52 -27.01 -9.19
N SER A 616 -25.84 -26.76 -7.91
CA SER A 616 -26.08 -25.41 -7.40
C SER A 616 -24.81 -24.58 -7.17
N PHE A 617 -24.92 -23.26 -7.38
CA PHE A 617 -23.87 -22.28 -7.11
C PHE A 617 -23.87 -21.90 -5.63
N LYS A 618 -22.71 -21.96 -4.98
CA LYS A 618 -22.58 -21.73 -3.54
C LYS A 618 -21.89 -20.39 -3.25
N VAL A 619 -22.42 -19.65 -2.28
CA VAL A 619 -21.87 -18.38 -1.79
C VAL A 619 -21.68 -18.48 -0.28
N VAL A 620 -20.51 -18.06 0.22
CA VAL A 620 -20.23 -17.96 1.66
C VAL A 620 -19.99 -16.49 2.02
N ILE A 621 -20.87 -15.93 2.84
CA ILE A 621 -20.78 -14.56 3.34
C ILE A 621 -20.19 -14.62 4.75
N ARG A 622 -19.02 -14.01 4.96
CA ARG A 622 -18.40 -13.88 6.29
C ARG A 622 -18.57 -12.47 6.81
N CYS A 623 -18.90 -12.34 8.09
CA CYS A 623 -19.27 -11.07 8.71
C CYS A 623 -18.32 -10.69 9.86
N LYS A 624 -18.26 -9.40 10.18
CA LYS A 624 -17.41 -8.84 11.26
C LYS A 624 -17.84 -9.27 12.66
N ASP A 625 -19.09 -9.69 12.81
CA ASP A 625 -19.69 -10.21 14.05
C ASP A 625 -19.62 -11.74 14.17
N LEU A 626 -18.73 -12.36 13.38
CA LEU A 626 -18.43 -13.80 13.34
C LEU A 626 -19.51 -14.67 12.68
N GLN A 627 -20.59 -14.08 12.15
CA GLN A 627 -21.57 -14.85 11.37
C GLN A 627 -20.97 -15.32 10.04
N VAL A 628 -21.33 -16.56 9.68
CA VAL A 628 -21.00 -17.15 8.38
C VAL A 628 -22.28 -17.71 7.75
N ALA A 629 -22.81 -17.00 6.76
CA ALA A 629 -23.97 -17.47 6.00
C ALA A 629 -23.52 -18.23 4.75
N ARG A 630 -24.08 -19.43 4.55
CA ARG A 630 -23.78 -20.28 3.39
C ARG A 630 -25.06 -20.47 2.58
N LEU A 631 -25.01 -20.03 1.33
CA LEU A 631 -26.16 -19.97 0.43
C LEU A 631 -25.92 -20.89 -0.77
N SER A 632 -26.98 -21.53 -1.25
CA SER A 632 -27.03 -22.33 -2.47
C SER A 632 -28.09 -21.76 -3.40
N ILE A 633 -27.70 -21.51 -4.65
CA ILE A 633 -28.51 -20.84 -5.68
C ILE A 633 -28.52 -21.74 -6.91
N ALA A 634 -29.70 -22.10 -7.39
CA ALA A 634 -29.82 -22.99 -8.55
C ALA A 634 -29.55 -22.26 -9.88
N ASP A 635 -30.00 -21.00 -10.00
CA ASP A 635 -29.89 -20.24 -11.24
C ASP A 635 -28.60 -19.39 -11.33
N GLN A 636 -27.86 -19.54 -12.43
CA GLN A 636 -26.58 -18.86 -12.65
C GLN A 636 -26.73 -17.34 -12.86
N SER A 637 -27.85 -16.91 -13.44
CA SER A 637 -28.15 -15.48 -13.68
C SER A 637 -28.45 -14.79 -12.35
N GLU A 638 -29.28 -15.40 -11.50
CA GLU A 638 -29.58 -14.93 -10.15
C GLU A 638 -28.34 -14.91 -9.25
N TYR A 639 -27.53 -15.98 -9.28
CA TYR A 639 -26.23 -16.02 -8.61
C TYR A 639 -25.34 -14.84 -9.02
N SER A 640 -25.19 -14.62 -10.33
CA SER A 640 -24.34 -13.55 -10.87
C SER A 640 -24.85 -12.15 -10.49
N LYS A 641 -26.17 -11.94 -10.47
CA LYS A 641 -26.79 -10.69 -10.03
C LYS A 641 -26.58 -10.46 -8.53
N LEU A 642 -26.82 -11.48 -7.72
CA LEU A 642 -26.66 -11.45 -6.27
C LEU A 642 -25.25 -11.03 -5.88
N VAL A 643 -24.26 -11.73 -6.44
CA VAL A 643 -22.84 -11.53 -6.12
C VAL A 643 -22.39 -10.12 -6.51
N LYS A 644 -22.81 -9.61 -7.68
CA LYS A 644 -22.52 -8.23 -8.11
C LYS A 644 -23.16 -7.20 -7.18
N CYS A 645 -24.44 -7.39 -6.85
CA CYS A 645 -25.18 -6.48 -5.97
C CYS A 645 -24.57 -6.43 -4.56
N LEU A 646 -24.27 -7.59 -3.96
CA LEU A 646 -23.63 -7.68 -2.66
C LEU A 646 -22.24 -7.05 -2.67
N SER A 647 -21.43 -7.32 -3.70
CA SER A 647 -20.07 -6.76 -3.78
C SER A 647 -20.08 -5.23 -3.91
N PHE A 648 -21.06 -4.67 -4.62
CA PHE A 648 -21.22 -3.21 -4.73
C PHE A 648 -21.64 -2.55 -3.42
N LEU A 649 -22.63 -3.13 -2.72
CA LEU A 649 -23.20 -2.54 -1.50
C LEU A 649 -22.36 -2.81 -0.24
N ALA A 650 -21.67 -3.95 -0.17
CA ALA A 650 -20.81 -4.30 0.97
C ALA A 650 -19.47 -3.55 0.96
N PHE A 651 -18.99 -3.15 -0.22
CA PHE A 651 -17.67 -2.51 -0.39
C PHE A 651 -17.78 -1.19 -1.17
N PRO A 652 -18.56 -0.20 -0.69
CA PRO A 652 -18.72 1.06 -1.39
C PRO A 652 -17.42 1.88 -1.39
N GLN A 653 -17.29 2.77 -2.39
CA GLN A 653 -16.10 3.61 -2.59
C GLN A 653 -16.11 4.85 -1.68
N SER A 654 -17.27 5.30 -1.22
CA SER A 654 -17.43 6.48 -0.37
C SER A 654 -18.15 6.16 0.93
N LEU A 655 -17.67 6.75 2.04
CA LEU A 655 -18.39 6.74 3.32
C LEU A 655 -19.79 7.36 3.24
N LEU A 656 -20.02 8.25 2.28
CA LEU A 656 -21.34 8.87 2.06
C LEU A 656 -22.39 7.89 1.53
N ASP A 657 -21.97 6.73 1.00
CA ASP A 657 -22.88 5.69 0.54
C ASP A 657 -23.43 4.84 1.71
N ALA A 658 -22.97 5.11 2.94
CA ALA A 658 -23.44 4.41 4.13
C ALA A 658 -24.91 4.74 4.45
N PHE A 659 -25.63 3.75 4.98
CA PHE A 659 -27.07 3.86 5.25
C PHE A 659 -27.46 5.01 6.19
N CYS A 660 -26.59 5.43 7.12
CA CYS A 660 -26.86 6.54 8.04
C CYS A 660 -27.24 7.86 7.36
N PHE A 661 -26.85 8.06 6.09
CA PHE A 661 -27.20 9.25 5.30
C PHE A 661 -28.56 9.11 4.58
N ALA A 662 -29.04 7.89 4.38
CA ALA A 662 -30.37 7.60 3.83
C ALA A 662 -31.43 7.39 4.92
N TYR A 663 -31.01 7.03 6.13
CA TYR A 663 -31.90 6.69 7.25
C TYR A 663 -32.78 7.88 7.66
N ALA A 664 -34.10 7.71 7.56
CA ALA A 664 -35.07 8.79 7.73
C ALA A 664 -36.24 8.36 8.64
N PRO A 665 -36.02 8.16 9.96
CA PRO A 665 -37.03 7.66 10.88
C PRO A 665 -38.29 8.54 10.90
N THR A 666 -39.46 7.90 10.92
CA THR A 666 -40.79 8.54 10.83
C THR A 666 -41.08 9.47 12.01
N VAL A 667 -40.53 9.16 13.18
CA VAL A 667 -40.60 10.00 14.38
C VAL A 667 -39.17 10.44 14.70
N ALA A 668 -38.94 11.76 14.72
CA ALA A 668 -37.67 12.30 15.17
C ALA A 668 -37.49 11.93 16.66
N PRO A 669 -36.38 11.32 17.08
CA PRO A 669 -36.17 10.95 18.47
C PRO A 669 -36.24 12.18 19.37
N SER A 670 -37.05 12.12 20.43
CA SER A 670 -37.25 13.25 21.36
C SER A 670 -36.06 13.47 22.30
N GLU A 671 -35.19 12.47 22.47
CA GLU A 671 -34.10 12.47 23.44
C GLU A 671 -32.72 12.27 22.78
N GLU A 672 -32.36 13.21 21.90
CA GLU A 672 -31.01 13.23 21.35
C GLU A 672 -29.99 13.63 22.42
N VAL A 673 -28.90 12.88 22.50
CA VAL A 673 -27.81 13.12 23.43
C VAL A 673 -26.99 14.30 22.93
N GLN A 674 -27.30 15.49 23.43
CA GLN A 674 -26.42 16.63 23.26
C GLN A 674 -25.14 16.40 24.10
N PHE A 675 -24.09 15.92 23.45
CA PHE A 675 -22.76 15.81 24.05
C PHE A 675 -22.01 17.14 23.89
N ASP A 676 -21.79 17.85 25.01
CA ASP A 676 -20.82 18.94 25.10
C ASP A 676 -19.71 18.53 26.08
N ILE A 677 -18.52 18.28 25.53
CA ILE A 677 -17.34 17.88 26.31
C ILE A 677 -16.99 18.88 27.43
N ARG A 678 -17.34 20.17 27.29
CA ARG A 678 -17.08 21.18 28.34
C ARG A 678 -18.01 21.00 29.54
N GLN A 679 -19.26 20.59 29.32
CA GLN A 679 -20.16 20.25 30.41
C GLN A 679 -19.61 19.07 31.20
N GLU A 680 -19.04 18.09 30.49
CA GLU A 680 -18.37 16.96 31.12
C GLU A 680 -17.13 17.39 31.90
N TYR A 681 -16.25 18.23 31.34
CA TYR A 681 -15.10 18.80 32.05
C TYR A 681 -15.50 19.56 33.34
N LYS A 682 -16.63 20.28 33.31
CA LYS A 682 -17.20 20.90 34.51
C LYS A 682 -17.69 19.85 35.52
N ARG A 683 -18.38 18.80 35.06
CA ARG A 683 -18.89 17.70 35.89
C ARG A 683 -17.77 16.93 36.59
N ILE A 684 -16.66 16.63 35.93
CA ILE A 684 -15.53 15.93 36.59
C ILE A 684 -14.65 16.87 37.43
N GLY A 685 -14.77 18.19 37.22
CA GLY A 685 -14.10 19.21 38.03
C GLY A 685 -12.78 19.71 37.46
N LEU A 686 -12.49 19.42 36.19
CA LEU A 686 -11.32 19.96 35.49
C LEU A 686 -11.37 21.49 35.34
N LEU A 687 -12.58 22.07 35.35
CA LEU A 687 -12.81 23.51 35.27
C LEU A 687 -13.05 24.17 36.63
N SER A 688 -12.99 23.41 37.72
CA SER A 688 -13.29 23.94 39.07
C SER A 688 -12.15 24.80 39.64
N PHE A 689 -10.92 24.66 39.12
CA PHE A 689 -9.74 25.37 39.59
C PHE A 689 -8.99 26.05 38.41
N PRO A 690 -9.46 27.21 37.94
CA PRO A 690 -8.91 27.87 36.75
C PRO A 690 -7.46 28.33 36.91
N GLY A 691 -6.96 28.43 38.14
CA GLY A 691 -5.55 28.72 38.44
C GLY A 691 -4.60 27.52 38.26
N HIS A 692 -5.10 26.33 37.91
CA HIS A 692 -4.28 25.13 37.71
C HIS A 692 -4.46 24.53 36.32
N LEU A 693 -5.71 24.43 35.86
CA LEU A 693 -6.07 23.91 34.55
C LEU A 693 -6.95 24.92 33.82
N ARG A 694 -6.75 25.05 32.51
CA ARG A 694 -7.57 25.87 31.62
C ARG A 694 -8.04 25.07 30.41
N CYS A 695 -9.19 25.45 29.88
CA CYS A 695 -9.72 24.91 28.63
C CYS A 695 -9.29 25.79 27.47
N ILE A 696 -8.60 25.21 26.49
CA ILE A 696 -8.32 25.86 25.20
C ILE A 696 -9.43 25.47 24.21
N ASP A 697 -9.84 26.43 23.39
CA ASP A 697 -10.61 26.20 22.18
C ASP A 697 -9.67 26.31 20.98
N GLN A 698 -9.35 25.19 20.32
CA GLN A 698 -8.51 25.21 19.11
C GLN A 698 -9.27 25.60 17.83
N SER A 699 -10.57 25.94 17.94
CA SER A 699 -11.54 26.44 16.94
C SER A 699 -11.54 25.70 15.57
N VAL A 700 -12.32 26.17 14.58
CA VAL A 700 -12.83 25.42 13.40
C VAL A 700 -11.78 24.60 12.64
N THR A 701 -10.51 24.98 12.67
CA THR A 701 -9.42 24.31 11.93
C THR A 701 -8.63 23.27 12.72
N TYR A 702 -8.90 23.08 14.02
CA TYR A 702 -8.19 22.10 14.88
C TYR A 702 -6.66 22.28 14.87
N THR A 703 -6.22 23.53 15.10
CA THR A 703 -4.84 24.00 14.87
C THR A 703 -3.74 23.33 15.70
N LEU A 704 -4.05 22.76 16.87
CA LEU A 704 -3.07 22.08 17.73
C LEU A 704 -2.99 20.59 17.43
N CYS A 705 -4.13 19.95 17.20
CA CYS A 705 -4.21 18.55 16.83
C CYS A 705 -5.56 18.23 16.18
N GLU A 706 -5.53 17.82 14.91
CA GLU A 706 -6.72 17.52 14.09
C GLU A 706 -7.50 16.27 14.54
N THR A 707 -6.85 15.41 15.33
CA THR A 707 -7.44 14.14 15.81
C THR A 707 -7.90 14.22 17.28
N TYR A 708 -7.79 15.39 17.89
CA TYR A 708 -8.25 15.69 19.25
C TYR A 708 -9.56 16.46 19.25
N PRO A 709 -10.28 16.50 20.38
CA PRO A 709 -11.50 17.30 20.47
C PRO A 709 -11.18 18.79 20.36
N ARG A 710 -12.16 19.58 19.90
CA ARG A 710 -12.03 21.05 19.79
C ARG A 710 -11.61 21.71 21.10
N HIS A 711 -12.06 21.19 22.23
CA HIS A 711 -11.78 21.74 23.56
C HIS A 711 -10.79 20.84 24.29
N LEU A 712 -9.66 21.40 24.75
CA LEU A 712 -8.58 20.66 25.41
C LEU A 712 -8.27 21.24 26.78
N ILE A 713 -8.06 20.38 27.77
CA ILE A 713 -7.63 20.78 29.12
C ILE A 713 -6.11 20.68 29.21
N VAL A 714 -5.50 21.83 29.52
CA VAL A 714 -4.05 21.99 29.69
C VAL A 714 -3.76 22.79 30.97
N PRO A 715 -2.51 22.78 31.46
CA PRO A 715 -2.12 23.62 32.60
C PRO A 715 -2.34 25.12 32.35
N ALA A 716 -2.73 25.86 33.38
CA ALA A 716 -2.91 27.31 33.27
C ALA A 716 -1.57 28.04 33.06
N ASP A 717 -0.49 27.54 33.66
CA ASP A 717 0.83 28.19 33.70
C ASP A 717 1.68 28.02 32.41
N ILE A 718 1.16 27.33 31.38
CA ILE A 718 1.86 27.15 30.11
C ILE A 718 1.23 28.01 29.00
N SER A 719 2.04 28.77 28.29
CA SER A 719 1.62 29.60 27.15
C SER A 719 1.29 28.78 25.90
N ASP A 720 0.39 29.28 25.05
CA ASP A 720 0.01 28.62 23.78
C ASP A 720 1.18 28.35 22.83
N VAL A 721 2.17 29.25 22.77
CA VAL A 721 3.38 29.06 21.94
C VAL A 721 4.16 27.82 22.37
N ARG A 722 4.33 27.63 23.68
CA ARG A 722 5.01 26.45 24.24
C ARG A 722 4.19 25.18 24.07
N LEU A 723 2.86 25.27 24.14
CA LEU A 723 1.98 24.14 23.83
C LEU A 723 2.16 23.68 22.38
N LYS A 724 2.23 24.62 21.43
CA LYS A 724 2.46 24.30 20.01
C LYS A 724 3.82 23.63 19.79
N ALA A 725 4.86 24.07 20.49
CA ALA A 725 6.17 23.43 20.47
C ALA A 725 6.17 22.02 21.08
N ALA A 726 5.50 21.84 22.23
CA ALA A 726 5.32 20.52 22.85
C ALA A 726 4.53 19.56 21.95
N ALA A 727 3.47 20.05 21.30
CA ALA A 727 2.70 19.29 20.33
C ALA A 727 3.56 18.80 19.17
N ALA A 728 4.45 19.64 18.63
CA ALA A 728 5.36 19.23 17.55
C ALA A 728 6.33 18.09 17.95
N PHE A 729 6.58 17.89 19.24
CA PHE A 729 7.39 16.79 19.77
C PHE A 729 6.61 15.49 19.99
N ARG A 730 5.28 15.49 19.80
CA ARG A 730 4.40 14.33 19.99
C ARG A 730 3.90 13.82 18.64
N ALA A 731 3.86 12.50 18.45
CA ALA A 731 3.35 11.91 17.22
C ALA A 731 1.92 12.38 16.91
N HIS A 732 1.64 12.73 15.64
CA HIS A 732 0.36 13.31 15.22
C HIS A 732 -0.07 14.57 16.01
N GLN A 733 0.89 15.24 16.66
CA GLN A 733 0.67 16.41 17.50
C GLN A 733 -0.29 16.17 18.68
N ARG A 734 -0.48 14.91 19.09
CA ARG A 734 -1.34 14.52 20.21
C ARG A 734 -0.63 14.75 21.54
N LEU A 735 -0.50 16.03 21.86
CA LEU A 735 0.13 16.54 23.07
C LEU A 735 -0.52 16.01 24.36
N PRO A 736 0.21 15.95 25.48
CA PRO A 736 -0.36 15.66 26.79
C PRO A 736 -1.50 16.60 27.16
N VAL A 737 -2.69 16.03 27.38
CA VAL A 737 -3.90 16.74 27.83
C VAL A 737 -4.57 16.00 28.97
N VAL A 738 -5.19 16.74 29.88
CA VAL A 738 -5.83 16.16 31.06
C VAL A 738 -7.23 15.64 30.68
N SER A 739 -7.45 14.34 30.85
CA SER A 739 -8.75 13.69 30.57
C SER A 739 -9.66 13.67 31.79
N TRP A 740 -9.07 13.44 32.98
CA TRP A 740 -9.81 13.23 34.22
C TRP A 740 -9.02 13.70 35.45
N ILE A 741 -9.74 14.03 36.53
CA ILE A 741 -9.15 14.47 37.80
C ILE A 741 -9.89 13.84 38.99
N HIS A 742 -9.12 13.36 39.97
CA HIS A 742 -9.65 12.82 41.22
C HIS A 742 -10.02 13.95 42.16
N ARG A 743 -11.32 14.14 42.40
CA ARG A 743 -11.85 15.27 43.20
C ARG A 743 -11.30 15.35 44.63
N GLY A 744 -11.00 14.21 45.26
CA GLY A 744 -10.53 14.18 46.65
C GLY A 744 -9.03 14.48 46.85
N ASN A 745 -8.18 14.17 45.87
CA ASN A 745 -6.72 14.23 46.04
C ASN A 745 -6.00 15.07 44.95
N GLY A 746 -6.71 15.44 43.87
CA GLY A 746 -6.19 16.25 42.77
C GLY A 746 -5.36 15.51 41.73
N ALA A 747 -5.16 14.19 41.85
CA ALA A 747 -4.43 13.39 40.87
C ALA A 747 -5.15 13.36 39.52
N THR A 748 -4.39 13.43 38.44
CA THR A 748 -4.91 13.55 37.07
C THR A 748 -4.59 12.32 36.22
N ILE A 749 -5.50 11.97 35.31
CA ILE A 749 -5.20 11.12 34.15
C ILE A 749 -4.93 12.04 32.97
N VAL A 750 -3.70 11.98 32.47
CA VAL A 750 -3.22 12.73 31.31
C VAL A 750 -3.03 11.73 30.17
N ARG A 751 -3.47 12.07 28.96
CA ARG A 751 -3.32 11.22 27.77
C ARG A 751 -2.55 11.93 26.66
N SER A 752 -1.80 11.16 25.87
CA SER A 752 -1.04 11.66 24.71
C SER A 752 -0.73 10.55 23.69
N SER A 753 -0.03 10.89 22.61
CA SER A 753 0.76 9.93 21.83
C SER A 753 2.20 9.80 22.37
N GLN A 754 3.00 8.93 21.76
CA GLN A 754 4.42 8.83 22.06
C GLN A 754 5.21 10.10 21.69
N PRO A 755 6.34 10.37 22.37
CA PRO A 755 7.27 11.43 22.02
C PRO A 755 8.19 11.07 20.84
N LEU A 756 8.68 12.09 20.12
CA LEU A 756 9.57 11.98 18.96
C LEU A 756 11.05 11.99 19.37
N VAL A 757 11.44 11.05 20.24
CA VAL A 757 12.78 10.95 20.84
C VAL A 757 13.83 10.50 19.81
N GLY A 758 13.51 9.45 19.06
CA GLY A 758 14.38 8.84 18.05
C GLY A 758 15.71 8.28 18.59
N LEU A 759 16.54 7.80 17.66
CA LEU A 759 17.88 7.27 17.97
C LEU A 759 18.82 8.36 18.54
N LYS A 760 18.64 9.61 18.10
CA LYS A 760 19.39 10.77 18.61
C LYS A 760 19.03 11.15 20.05
N SER A 761 18.02 10.51 20.64
CA SER A 761 17.53 10.81 21.98
C SER A 761 17.18 12.30 22.13
N ALA A 762 16.49 12.84 21.12
CA ALA A 762 15.97 14.20 21.09
C ALA A 762 15.07 14.47 22.31
N ARG A 763 15.05 15.73 22.72
CA ARG A 763 14.31 16.19 23.91
C ARG A 763 13.62 17.52 23.63
N SER A 764 12.53 17.77 24.35
CA SER A 764 11.82 19.05 24.31
C SER A 764 11.57 19.51 25.74
N GLY A 765 12.14 20.67 26.10
CA GLY A 765 11.90 21.27 27.42
C GLY A 765 10.45 21.72 27.60
N GLU A 766 9.76 22.02 26.51
CA GLU A 766 8.34 22.38 26.47
C GLU A 766 7.45 21.17 26.76
N ASP A 767 7.74 20.00 26.18
CA ASP A 767 7.03 18.76 26.51
C ASP A 767 7.34 18.29 27.94
N GLU A 768 8.62 18.31 28.36
CA GLU A 768 9.03 18.01 29.74
C GLU A 768 8.26 18.88 30.76
N LEU A 769 8.11 20.18 30.48
CA LEU A 769 7.33 21.09 31.32
C LEU A 769 5.83 20.79 31.25
N LEU A 770 5.27 20.59 30.05
CA LEU A 770 3.84 20.32 29.86
C LEU A 770 3.40 19.06 30.63
N VAL A 771 4.17 17.98 30.53
CA VAL A 771 3.92 16.73 31.27
C VAL A 771 3.98 16.99 32.77
N THR A 772 5.04 17.66 33.23
CA THR A 772 5.23 17.96 34.66
C THR A 772 4.06 18.78 35.22
N LEU A 773 3.64 19.85 34.53
CA LEU A 773 2.53 20.69 34.98
C LEU A 773 1.19 19.93 34.92
N SER A 774 0.94 19.15 33.87
CA SER A 774 -0.31 18.39 33.72
C SER A 774 -0.50 17.35 34.82
N CYS A 775 0.60 16.74 35.28
CA CYS A 775 0.59 15.75 36.35
C CYS A 775 0.64 16.38 37.76
N CYS A 776 1.38 17.48 37.95
CA CYS A 776 1.72 17.96 39.30
C CYS A 776 0.92 19.18 39.76
N SER A 777 0.40 20.03 38.86
CA SER A 777 -0.21 21.31 39.24
C SER A 777 -1.42 21.15 40.17
N SER A 778 -2.23 20.12 39.95
CA SER A 778 -3.43 19.84 40.72
C SER A 778 -3.18 19.03 42.00
N ASN A 779 -2.04 18.35 42.12
CA ASN A 779 -1.73 17.43 43.20
C ASN A 779 -0.41 17.77 43.91
N LYS A 780 -0.46 18.82 44.75
CA LYS A 780 0.70 19.28 45.52
C LYS A 780 1.22 18.24 46.53
N LYS A 781 0.38 17.29 46.95
CA LYS A 781 0.72 16.23 47.91
C LYS A 781 1.64 15.15 47.31
N ALA A 782 1.74 15.08 45.98
CA ALA A 782 2.63 14.14 45.30
C ALA A 782 4.11 14.59 45.31
N PHE A 783 4.41 15.82 45.77
CA PHE A 783 5.77 16.40 45.82
C PHE A 783 6.51 16.32 44.48
N GLY A 784 5.81 16.58 43.37
CA GLY A 784 6.38 16.58 42.03
C GLY A 784 6.60 15.18 41.42
N ARG A 785 6.09 14.12 42.06
CA ARG A 785 6.18 12.74 41.55
C ARG A 785 4.95 12.36 40.72
N TYR A 786 5.16 11.63 39.64
CA TYR A 786 4.10 11.12 38.76
C TYR A 786 4.55 9.86 38.02
N VAL A 787 3.61 9.18 37.37
CA VAL A 787 3.89 7.96 36.61
C VAL A 787 3.64 8.21 35.12
N ILE A 788 4.48 7.61 34.28
CA ILE A 788 4.27 7.52 32.83
C ILE A 788 3.98 6.04 32.53
N MET A 789 2.79 5.75 32.02
CA MET A 789 2.37 4.41 31.63
C MET A 789 2.33 4.32 30.10
N ASP A 790 3.38 3.74 29.52
CA ASP A 790 3.37 3.37 28.10
C ASP A 790 2.61 2.05 27.96
N ALA A 791 1.49 2.08 27.23
CA ALA A 791 0.64 0.91 27.06
C ALA A 791 1.37 -0.26 26.37
N ARG A 792 2.47 0.01 25.64
CA ARG A 792 3.21 -0.98 24.86
C ARG A 792 4.08 -1.87 25.74
N SER A 793 4.66 -2.90 25.12
CA SER A 793 5.82 -3.56 25.69
C SER A 793 7.08 -2.72 25.50
N GLN A 794 8.07 -2.91 26.38
CA GLN A 794 9.36 -2.26 26.26
C GLN A 794 10.00 -2.50 24.89
N LEU A 795 9.93 -3.73 24.37
CA LEU A 795 10.46 -4.08 23.06
C LEU A 795 9.80 -3.28 21.92
N ALA A 796 8.47 -3.15 21.94
CA ALA A 796 7.75 -2.36 20.95
C ALA A 796 8.08 -0.86 21.04
N ALA A 797 8.28 -0.33 22.25
CA ALA A 797 8.70 1.05 22.46
C ALA A 797 10.13 1.30 21.93
N VAL A 798 11.06 0.35 22.14
CA VAL A 798 12.41 0.39 21.57
C VAL A 798 12.38 0.33 20.04
N GLY A 799 11.57 -0.53 19.44
CA GLY A 799 11.38 -0.57 17.99
C GLY A 799 10.87 0.77 17.43
N ASN A 800 9.92 1.41 18.11
CA ASN A 800 9.47 2.76 17.73
C ASN A 800 10.56 3.83 17.90
N LYS A 801 11.46 3.69 18.88
CA LYS A 801 12.62 4.58 19.05
C LYS A 801 13.56 4.50 17.84
N ALA A 802 13.75 3.32 17.27
CA ALA A 802 14.54 3.15 16.04
C ALA A 802 13.94 3.90 14.84
N LEU A 803 12.60 4.00 14.78
CA LEU A 803 11.86 4.73 13.75
C LEU A 803 11.73 6.25 14.01
N GLY A 804 12.54 6.82 14.90
CA GLY A 804 12.49 8.26 15.20
C GLY A 804 11.45 8.68 16.25
N LYS A 805 10.72 7.73 16.86
CA LYS A 805 9.72 7.97 17.92
C LYS A 805 10.25 7.53 19.28
N GLY A 806 9.49 6.81 20.11
CA GLY A 806 10.03 6.18 21.33
C GLY A 806 9.18 6.40 22.57
N THR A 807 9.83 6.61 23.72
CA THR A 807 9.21 6.84 25.03
C THR A 807 10.10 7.78 25.84
N GLU A 808 9.53 8.39 26.87
CA GLU A 808 10.13 9.34 27.78
C GLU A 808 11.34 8.73 28.49
N ILE A 809 12.46 9.47 28.49
CA ILE A 809 13.66 9.05 29.21
C ILE A 809 13.56 9.59 30.64
N SER A 810 13.45 8.72 31.65
CA SER A 810 13.19 9.11 33.04
C SER A 810 14.14 10.16 33.62
N SER A 811 15.38 10.26 33.11
CA SER A 811 16.34 11.30 33.53
C SER A 811 15.95 12.72 33.08
N ASN A 812 15.19 12.85 31.98
CA ASN A 812 14.70 14.12 31.46
C ASN A 812 13.39 14.54 32.14
N TYR A 813 12.54 13.58 32.46
CA TYR A 813 11.24 13.79 33.11
C TYR A 813 11.38 13.66 34.63
N ARG A 814 11.84 14.74 35.29
CA ARG A 814 12.11 14.74 36.74
C ARG A 814 10.85 14.36 37.53
N GLY A 815 11.01 13.41 38.45
CA GLY A 815 9.90 12.90 39.27
C GLY A 815 9.03 11.84 38.60
N ALA A 816 9.28 11.52 37.33
CA ALA A 816 8.53 10.49 36.60
C ALA A 816 9.05 9.08 36.89
N LYS A 817 8.11 8.13 37.03
CA LYS A 817 8.38 6.69 36.96
C LYS A 817 7.76 6.13 35.67
N LEU A 818 8.57 5.59 34.76
CA LEU A 818 8.10 4.94 33.53
C LEU A 818 7.74 3.47 33.79
N ILE A 819 6.57 3.03 33.31
CA ILE A 819 6.06 1.66 33.40
C ILE A 819 5.51 1.24 32.03
N PHE A 820 5.79 0.00 31.61
CA PHE A 820 5.27 -0.60 30.38
C PHE A 820 4.14 -1.58 30.70
N MET A 821 2.99 -1.41 30.04
CA MET A 821 1.77 -2.19 30.35
C MET A 821 1.59 -3.44 29.48
N ASN A 822 2.43 -3.63 28.46
CA ASN A 822 2.43 -4.81 27.60
C ASN A 822 1.10 -5.09 26.86
N VAL A 823 0.29 -4.06 26.58
CA VAL A 823 -0.90 -4.17 25.74
C VAL A 823 -0.48 -4.27 24.28
N GLU A 824 -0.85 -5.38 23.64
CA GLU A 824 -0.45 -5.73 22.28
C GLU A 824 -1.07 -4.81 21.22
N ASN A 825 -0.49 -4.84 20.02
CA ASN A 825 -0.90 -3.95 18.92
C ASN A 825 -2.16 -4.45 18.19
N ILE A 826 -2.64 -3.64 17.24
CA ILE A 826 -3.86 -3.90 16.47
C ILE A 826 -3.80 -5.21 15.65
N HIS A 827 -2.60 -5.59 15.18
CA HIS A 827 -2.41 -6.80 14.38
C HIS A 827 -2.58 -8.06 15.23
N SER A 828 -1.97 -8.09 16.43
CA SER A 828 -2.15 -9.20 17.37
C SER A 828 -3.63 -9.40 17.75
N VAL A 829 -4.33 -8.30 18.05
CA VAL A 829 -5.75 -8.34 18.41
C VAL A 829 -6.63 -8.83 17.24
N ARG A 830 -6.33 -8.42 16.00
CA ARG A 830 -7.01 -8.94 14.81
C ARG A 830 -6.80 -10.45 14.67
N GLN A 831 -5.55 -10.91 14.73
CA GLN A 831 -5.24 -12.34 14.59
C GLN A 831 -5.90 -13.16 15.68
N SER A 832 -5.96 -12.64 16.90
CA SER A 832 -6.66 -13.28 18.02
C SER A 832 -8.17 -13.44 17.77
N GLN A 833 -8.83 -12.41 17.21
CA GLN A 833 -10.25 -12.50 16.85
C GLN A 833 -10.48 -13.53 15.72
N LEU A 834 -9.63 -13.54 14.70
CA LEU A 834 -9.73 -14.51 13.59
C LEU A 834 -9.54 -15.95 14.10
N ALA A 835 -8.55 -16.18 14.97
CA ALA A 835 -8.33 -17.47 15.60
C ALA A 835 -9.52 -17.90 16.46
N LEU A 836 -10.14 -16.96 17.20
CA LEU A 836 -11.35 -17.22 17.97
C LEU A 836 -12.54 -17.56 17.05
N ALA A 837 -12.71 -16.81 15.95
CA ALA A 837 -13.75 -17.07 14.94
C ALA A 837 -13.66 -18.49 14.36
N ALA A 838 -12.44 -18.92 14.01
CA ALA A 838 -12.16 -20.25 13.48
C ALA A 838 -12.53 -21.38 14.45
N THR A 839 -12.62 -21.11 15.76
CA THR A 839 -13.04 -22.15 16.73
C THR A 839 -14.49 -22.59 16.54
N PHE A 840 -15.33 -21.71 15.97
CA PHE A 840 -16.76 -21.91 15.75
C PHE A 840 -17.09 -22.40 14.33
N GLU A 841 -16.11 -22.57 13.45
CA GLU A 841 -16.36 -23.16 12.13
C GLU A 841 -16.49 -24.70 12.22
N PRO A 842 -17.49 -25.31 11.54
CA PRO A 842 -17.67 -26.76 11.53
C PRO A 842 -16.51 -27.46 10.78
N LYS A 843 -15.86 -28.43 11.43
CA LYS A 843 -14.75 -29.21 10.84
C LYS A 843 -15.25 -30.25 9.82
N LYS A 844 -14.42 -30.55 8.81
CA LYS A 844 -14.75 -31.46 7.69
C LYS A 844 -14.54 -32.95 7.98
N SER A 845 -13.86 -33.35 9.06
CA SER A 845 -13.66 -34.79 9.37
C SER A 845 -13.54 -35.08 10.87
N ALA A 846 -14.05 -36.25 11.29
CA ALA A 846 -13.86 -36.81 12.64
C ALA A 846 -12.43 -37.33 12.88
N SER A 847 -11.58 -37.41 11.85
CA SER A 847 -10.18 -37.83 11.92
C SER A 847 -9.19 -36.69 12.19
N GLU A 848 -9.64 -35.42 12.14
CA GLU A 848 -8.85 -34.22 12.48
C GLU A 848 -9.05 -33.77 13.95
N ASP A 849 -9.36 -34.71 14.84
CA ASP A 849 -9.30 -34.52 16.29
C ASP A 849 -7.84 -34.45 16.76
N THR A 850 -7.19 -33.35 16.40
CA THR A 850 -6.00 -32.86 17.09
C THR A 850 -6.41 -32.48 18.51
N SER A 851 -6.17 -33.38 19.45
CA SER A 851 -5.78 -33.28 20.88
C SER A 851 -6.20 -32.08 21.79
N SER A 852 -6.84 -31.03 21.30
CA SER A 852 -7.20 -29.82 22.04
C SER A 852 -8.72 -29.70 22.17
N SER A 853 -9.20 -29.62 23.41
CA SER A 853 -10.62 -29.38 23.72
C SER A 853 -11.09 -28.02 23.17
N PHE A 854 -12.41 -27.80 23.06
CA PHE A 854 -12.99 -26.49 22.70
C PHE A 854 -12.38 -25.33 23.50
N TYR A 855 -12.23 -25.53 24.82
CA TYR A 855 -11.58 -24.56 25.70
C TYR A 855 -10.09 -24.39 25.42
N GLY A 856 -9.39 -25.45 25.02
CA GLY A 856 -7.99 -25.37 24.57
C GLY A 856 -7.83 -24.51 23.30
N ARG A 857 -8.77 -24.60 22.35
CA ARG A 857 -8.78 -23.77 21.14
C ARG A 857 -9.07 -22.30 21.46
N ILE A 858 -10.02 -22.03 22.37
CA ILE A 858 -10.26 -20.66 22.87
C ILE A 858 -9.01 -20.10 23.54
N ASP A 859 -8.33 -20.89 24.37
CA ASP A 859 -7.10 -20.45 25.03
C ASP A 859 -5.99 -20.13 24.01
N SER A 860 -5.81 -21.01 23.00
CA SER A 860 -4.84 -20.77 21.91
C SER A 860 -5.15 -19.56 21.04
N SER A 861 -6.41 -19.09 20.99
CA SER A 861 -6.75 -17.86 20.27
C SER A 861 -6.11 -16.61 20.90
N GLY A 862 -5.75 -16.66 22.18
CA GLY A 862 -5.20 -15.53 22.92
C GLY A 862 -6.21 -14.42 23.27
N TRP A 863 -7.49 -14.54 22.92
CA TRP A 863 -8.46 -13.45 23.11
C TRP A 863 -8.62 -13.06 24.58
N LEU A 864 -8.78 -14.05 25.46
CA LEU A 864 -8.91 -13.84 26.91
C LEU A 864 -7.62 -13.24 27.52
N ARG A 865 -6.45 -13.52 26.92
CA ARG A 865 -5.17 -12.90 27.31
C ARG A 865 -5.19 -11.40 26.99
N HIS A 866 -5.69 -11.00 25.82
CA HIS A 866 -5.83 -9.59 25.48
C HIS A 866 -6.82 -8.85 26.38
N VAL A 867 -7.99 -9.45 26.66
CA VAL A 867 -8.99 -8.90 27.60
C VAL A 867 -8.34 -8.69 28.97
N ARG A 868 -7.60 -9.69 29.46
CA ARG A 868 -6.87 -9.59 30.72
C ARG A 868 -5.84 -8.44 30.71
N LEU A 869 -5.00 -8.34 29.69
CA LEU A 869 -3.94 -7.32 29.63
C LEU A 869 -4.52 -5.89 29.64
N VAL A 870 -5.62 -5.66 28.92
CA VAL A 870 -6.31 -4.35 28.92
C VAL A 870 -6.92 -4.05 30.29
N LEU A 871 -7.59 -5.03 30.92
CA LEU A 871 -8.13 -4.88 32.27
C LEU A 871 -7.03 -4.60 33.29
N GLU A 872 -5.94 -5.37 33.27
CA GLU A 872 -4.80 -5.24 34.17
C GLU A 872 -4.15 -3.87 34.05
N ALA A 873 -3.95 -3.39 32.82
CA ALA A 873 -3.41 -2.06 32.58
C ALA A 873 -4.31 -0.93 33.08
N SER A 874 -5.63 -1.09 32.94
CA SER A 874 -6.63 -0.10 33.37
C SER A 874 -6.81 -0.07 34.89
N VAL A 875 -6.76 -1.24 35.54
CA VAL A 875 -6.78 -1.36 37.01
C VAL A 875 -5.55 -0.70 37.61
N GLU A 876 -4.36 -0.92 37.05
CA GLU A 876 -3.13 -0.27 37.53
C GLU A 876 -3.20 1.26 37.36
N LEU A 877 -3.72 1.74 36.23
CA LEU A 877 -3.96 3.17 36.00
C LEU A 877 -4.93 3.75 37.04
N ALA A 878 -6.08 3.12 37.24
CA ALA A 878 -7.08 3.56 38.21
C ALA A 878 -6.53 3.55 39.64
N HIS A 879 -5.84 2.48 40.04
CA HIS A 879 -5.27 2.32 41.37
C HIS A 879 -4.20 3.38 41.66
N THR A 880 -3.31 3.64 40.70
CA THR A 880 -2.27 4.66 40.82
C THR A 880 -2.86 6.05 41.07
N VAL A 881 -3.89 6.41 40.31
CA VAL A 881 -4.57 7.71 40.44
C VAL A 881 -5.36 7.81 41.73
N HIS A 882 -6.08 6.75 42.12
CA HIS A 882 -6.83 6.71 43.37
C HIS A 882 -5.92 6.89 44.59
N ASN A 883 -4.72 6.31 44.56
CA ASN A 883 -3.69 6.46 45.60
C ASN A 883 -2.99 7.84 45.61
N GLY A 884 -3.43 8.77 44.76
CA GLY A 884 -2.95 10.14 44.75
C GLY A 884 -1.69 10.37 43.91
N MET A 885 -1.47 9.57 42.88
CA MET A 885 -0.38 9.77 41.91
C MET A 885 -0.95 10.03 40.52
N SER A 886 -0.62 11.17 39.92
CA SER A 886 -1.06 11.47 38.55
C SER A 886 -0.32 10.60 37.54
N VAL A 887 -0.99 10.30 36.43
CA VAL A 887 -0.47 9.40 35.39
C VAL A 887 -0.59 10.04 34.02
N LEU A 888 0.53 10.08 33.29
CA LEU A 888 0.53 10.24 31.84
C LEU A 888 0.43 8.85 31.21
N THR A 889 -0.60 8.58 30.42
CA THR A 889 -0.73 7.35 29.65
C THR A 889 -0.73 7.62 28.16
N HIS A 890 0.05 6.82 27.42
CA HIS A 890 0.12 6.88 25.98
C HIS A 890 0.43 5.50 25.41
N CYS A 891 0.37 5.37 24.08
CA CYS A 891 0.88 4.21 23.36
C CYS A 891 1.74 4.70 22.19
N SER A 892 1.60 4.13 20.99
CA SER A 892 2.20 4.73 19.78
C SER A 892 1.48 6.03 19.40
N ASP A 893 0.25 5.93 18.94
CA ASP A 893 -0.48 7.09 18.39
C ASP A 893 -1.52 7.66 19.37
N GLY A 894 -1.82 6.96 20.47
CA GLY A 894 -2.64 7.50 21.57
C GLY A 894 -4.16 7.49 21.31
N TRP A 895 -4.65 6.69 20.37
CA TRP A 895 -6.09 6.57 20.04
C TRP A 895 -6.67 5.14 20.12
N ASP A 896 -5.84 4.11 20.29
CA ASP A 896 -6.30 2.71 20.44
C ASP A 896 -6.20 2.28 21.92
N ARG A 897 -5.07 1.68 22.31
CA ARG A 897 -4.80 1.18 23.68
C ARG A 897 -4.98 2.24 24.75
N THR A 898 -4.62 3.49 24.44
CA THR A 898 -4.80 4.62 25.35
C THR A 898 -6.28 4.90 25.61
N ALA A 899 -7.15 4.83 24.61
CA ALA A 899 -8.59 4.99 24.80
C ALA A 899 -9.16 3.84 25.64
N GLN A 900 -8.72 2.60 25.38
CA GLN A 900 -9.11 1.43 26.18
C GLN A 900 -8.77 1.62 27.67
N MET A 901 -7.52 1.98 27.96
CA MET A 901 -7.03 2.16 29.32
C MET A 901 -7.72 3.30 30.05
N VAL A 902 -7.79 4.48 29.42
CA VAL A 902 -8.36 5.68 30.05
C VAL A 902 -9.86 5.49 30.30
N ALA A 903 -10.62 5.04 29.29
CA ALA A 903 -12.06 4.88 29.44
C ALA A 903 -12.42 3.85 30.52
N LEU A 904 -11.68 2.73 30.58
CA LEU A 904 -11.94 1.68 31.55
C LEU A 904 -11.50 2.09 32.98
N ALA A 905 -10.39 2.83 33.11
CA ALA A 905 -10.00 3.42 34.39
C ALA A 905 -11.00 4.47 34.87
N GLU A 906 -11.50 5.33 33.98
CA GLU A 906 -12.56 6.30 34.28
C GLU A 906 -13.85 5.60 34.76
N LEU A 907 -14.26 4.49 34.13
CA LEU A 907 -15.39 3.66 34.58
C LEU A 907 -15.18 3.08 36.00
N MET A 908 -13.95 2.66 36.32
CA MET A 908 -13.59 2.15 37.64
C MET A 908 -13.57 3.25 38.71
N LEU A 909 -13.20 4.47 38.35
CA LEU A 909 -12.99 5.60 39.27
C LEU A 909 -14.23 6.46 39.52
N ASP A 910 -15.10 6.62 38.52
CA ASP A 910 -16.23 7.55 38.56
C ASP A 910 -17.57 6.81 38.39
N PRO A 911 -18.37 6.68 39.47
CA PRO A 911 -19.67 6.02 39.42
C PRO A 911 -20.65 6.62 38.39
N TYR A 912 -20.49 7.89 37.99
CA TYR A 912 -21.33 8.47 36.95
C TYR A 912 -21.23 7.68 35.65
N TYR A 913 -20.03 7.26 35.24
CA TYR A 913 -19.85 6.51 33.99
C TYR A 913 -20.42 5.09 34.05
N ARG A 914 -20.84 4.61 35.22
CA ARG A 914 -21.55 3.33 35.39
C ARG A 914 -23.06 3.46 35.19
N THR A 915 -23.58 4.69 35.12
CA THR A 915 -24.97 4.96 34.71
C THR A 915 -25.13 4.76 33.20
N LEU A 916 -26.34 4.48 32.73
CA LEU A 916 -26.67 4.33 31.32
C LEU A 916 -26.26 5.60 30.56
N ARG A 917 -26.63 6.77 31.09
CA ARG A 917 -26.26 8.07 30.49
C ARG A 917 -24.76 8.33 30.55
N GLY A 918 -24.13 8.10 31.70
CA GLY A 918 -22.71 8.37 31.86
C GLY A 918 -21.84 7.50 30.96
N PHE A 919 -22.21 6.24 30.73
CA PHE A 919 -21.47 5.39 29.79
C PHE A 919 -21.51 5.92 28.34
N GLN A 920 -22.65 6.47 27.91
CA GLN A 920 -22.76 7.13 26.60
C GLN A 920 -21.79 8.31 26.51
N ILE A 921 -21.72 9.14 27.56
CA ILE A 921 -20.79 10.27 27.65
C ILE A 921 -19.33 9.80 27.67
N LEU A 922 -19.02 8.69 28.35
CA LEU A 922 -17.69 8.09 28.38
C LEU A 922 -17.24 7.68 26.96
N VAL A 923 -18.11 7.02 26.20
CA VAL A 923 -17.83 6.62 24.81
C VAL A 923 -17.67 7.87 23.93
N GLU A 924 -18.58 8.84 24.03
CA GLU A 924 -18.48 10.08 23.27
C GLU A 924 -17.20 10.87 23.58
N LYS A 925 -16.76 10.90 24.85
CA LYS A 925 -15.53 11.58 25.25
C LYS A 925 -14.28 10.81 24.81
N GLU A 926 -14.08 9.61 25.33
CA GLU A 926 -12.79 8.92 25.29
C GLU A 926 -12.49 8.20 23.98
N TRP A 927 -13.54 7.83 23.24
CA TRP A 927 -13.43 7.15 21.95
C TRP A 927 -13.74 8.09 20.80
N CYS A 928 -14.92 8.68 20.81
CA CYS A 928 -15.38 9.51 19.70
C CYS A 928 -14.58 10.82 19.63
N ALA A 929 -14.64 11.66 20.67
CA ALA A 929 -14.08 13.01 20.63
C ALA A 929 -12.54 13.00 20.60
N PHE A 930 -11.91 12.07 21.33
CA PHE A 930 -10.47 11.86 21.31
C PHE A 930 -9.93 11.08 20.08
N GLY A 931 -10.79 10.77 19.10
CA GLY A 931 -10.38 10.37 17.76
C GLY A 931 -9.86 8.93 17.66
N HIS A 932 -10.55 7.97 18.29
CA HIS A 932 -10.42 6.58 17.88
C HIS A 932 -10.86 6.45 16.41
N GLN A 933 -10.04 5.78 15.61
CA GLN A 933 -10.24 5.67 14.16
C GLN A 933 -11.31 4.62 13.81
N PHE A 934 -12.56 4.85 14.19
CA PHE A 934 -13.65 3.87 14.01
C PHE A 934 -13.80 3.44 12.54
N ALA A 935 -13.86 4.39 11.59
CA ALA A 935 -14.02 4.06 10.18
C ALA A 935 -12.89 3.17 9.65
N LEU A 936 -11.63 3.47 10.03
CA LEU A 936 -10.47 2.68 9.65
C LEU A 936 -10.44 1.30 10.33
N ARG A 937 -10.67 1.24 11.65
CA ARG A 937 -10.55 0.01 12.47
C ARG A 937 -11.65 -0.99 12.16
N SER A 938 -12.87 -0.49 11.95
CA SER A 938 -14.04 -1.29 11.63
C SER A 938 -14.24 -1.49 10.13
N GLY A 939 -13.49 -0.80 9.27
CA GLY A 939 -13.56 -0.95 7.80
C GLY A 939 -14.88 -0.49 7.20
N HIS A 940 -15.31 0.73 7.54
CA HIS A 940 -16.50 1.36 6.98
C HIS A 940 -16.20 1.88 5.58
N ALA A 941 -17.00 1.49 4.58
CA ALA A 941 -17.02 2.05 3.23
C ALA A 941 -15.65 2.32 2.58
N ARG A 942 -14.77 1.32 2.61
CA ARG A 942 -13.49 1.34 1.90
C ARG A 942 -13.37 0.07 1.06
N SER A 943 -13.08 0.25 -0.23
CA SER A 943 -12.91 -0.82 -1.22
C SER A 943 -11.71 -1.73 -0.97
N ASP A 944 -10.78 -1.31 -0.11
CA ASP A 944 -9.68 -2.15 0.39
C ASP A 944 -10.19 -3.14 1.46
N VAL A 945 -10.54 -4.34 1.01
CA VAL A 945 -10.97 -5.48 1.83
C VAL A 945 -9.80 -6.06 2.64
N SER A 946 -8.56 -5.91 2.18
CA SER A 946 -7.33 -6.45 2.79
C SER A 946 -6.79 -5.63 3.97
N ASN A 947 -7.36 -4.44 4.22
CA ASN A 947 -6.76 -3.42 5.07
C ASN A 947 -6.21 -3.94 6.41
N GLU A 948 -4.88 -3.96 6.51
CA GLU A 948 -4.12 -4.38 7.69
C GLU A 948 -4.28 -3.43 8.89
N GLN A 949 -5.02 -2.35 8.75
CA GLN A 949 -5.37 -1.43 9.84
C GLN A 949 -6.69 -1.81 10.54
N ARG A 950 -7.44 -2.80 10.03
CA ARG A 950 -8.66 -3.30 10.68
C ARG A 950 -8.33 -4.06 11.95
N SER A 951 -9.04 -3.77 13.03
CA SER A 951 -8.85 -4.46 14.32
C SER A 951 -10.03 -4.19 15.27
N PRO A 952 -10.51 -5.20 16.02
CA PRO A 952 -11.68 -5.08 16.90
C PRO A 952 -11.35 -4.40 18.25
N VAL A 953 -10.69 -3.25 18.22
CA VAL A 953 -10.19 -2.54 19.42
C VAL A 953 -11.33 -2.12 20.35
N PHE A 954 -12.41 -1.57 19.78
CA PHE A 954 -13.60 -1.18 20.55
C PHE A 954 -14.36 -2.40 21.09
N LEU A 955 -14.51 -3.47 20.30
CA LEU A 955 -15.12 -4.71 20.75
C LEU A 955 -14.33 -5.36 21.90
N LEU A 956 -13.00 -5.37 21.82
CA LEU A 956 -12.14 -5.85 22.91
C LEU A 956 -12.37 -5.06 24.20
N TRP A 957 -12.59 -3.74 24.09
CA TRP A 957 -12.94 -2.92 25.25
C TRP A 957 -14.34 -3.20 25.78
N LEU A 958 -15.33 -3.39 24.91
CA LEU A 958 -16.67 -3.81 25.33
C LEU A 958 -16.66 -5.16 26.05
N ASP A 959 -15.81 -6.10 25.62
CA ASP A 959 -15.59 -7.36 26.36
C ASP A 959 -15.01 -7.07 27.75
N CYS A 960 -14.02 -6.19 27.88
CA CYS A 960 -13.51 -5.76 29.19
C CYS A 960 -14.60 -5.15 30.09
N VAL A 961 -15.50 -4.34 29.53
CA VAL A 961 -16.67 -3.80 30.25
C VAL A 961 -17.64 -4.92 30.61
N TRP A 962 -17.84 -5.91 29.75
CA TRP A 962 -18.64 -7.10 30.06
C TRP A 962 -18.04 -7.91 31.23
N GLN A 963 -16.70 -8.07 31.27
CA GLN A 963 -16.02 -8.68 32.42
C GLN A 963 -16.29 -7.88 33.70
N TYR A 964 -16.32 -6.55 33.61
CA TYR A 964 -16.56 -5.66 34.73
C TYR A 964 -17.98 -5.79 35.28
N ILE A 965 -19.02 -5.68 34.44
CA ILE A 965 -20.42 -5.83 34.89
C ILE A 965 -20.72 -7.24 35.40
N ARG A 966 -20.05 -8.28 34.87
CA ARG A 966 -20.19 -9.64 35.38
C ARG A 966 -19.64 -9.77 36.80
N GLN A 967 -18.51 -9.12 37.10
CA GLN A 967 -17.90 -9.15 38.42
C GLN A 967 -18.61 -8.23 39.42
N TYR A 968 -19.33 -7.21 38.94
CA TYR A 968 -20.08 -6.24 39.73
C TYR A 968 -21.53 -6.09 39.22
N PRO A 969 -22.39 -7.10 39.41
CA PRO A 969 -23.72 -7.17 38.78
C PRO A 969 -24.71 -6.08 39.22
N THR A 970 -24.44 -5.38 40.32
CA THR A 970 -25.33 -4.32 40.88
C THR A 970 -24.80 -2.90 40.66
N GLU A 971 -23.59 -2.74 40.12
CA GLU A 971 -22.86 -1.46 40.14
C GLU A 971 -22.99 -0.66 38.84
N CYS A 972 -23.49 -1.28 37.77
CA CYS A 972 -23.76 -0.63 36.50
C CYS A 972 -25.26 -0.62 36.20
N GLU A 973 -25.77 0.54 35.78
CA GLU A 973 -27.17 0.75 35.41
C GLU A 973 -27.48 0.13 34.05
N PHE A 974 -26.50 -0.04 33.17
CA PHE A 974 -26.69 -0.69 31.88
C PHE A 974 -26.44 -2.20 31.96
N ASN A 975 -27.14 -2.97 31.12
CA ASN A 975 -27.05 -4.43 31.07
C ASN A 975 -26.22 -4.94 29.87
N GLU A 976 -26.14 -6.26 29.71
CA GLU A 976 -25.42 -6.89 28.59
C GLU A 976 -26.02 -6.56 27.22
N SER A 977 -27.34 -6.45 27.12
CA SER A 977 -28.02 -6.10 25.86
C SER A 977 -27.58 -4.74 25.34
N PHE A 978 -27.30 -3.77 26.22
CA PHE A 978 -26.74 -2.48 25.83
C PHE A 978 -25.36 -2.63 25.17
N LEU A 979 -24.46 -3.44 25.75
CA LEU A 979 -23.13 -3.67 25.18
C LEU A 979 -23.21 -4.41 23.84
N LEU A 980 -24.12 -5.39 23.72
CA LEU A 980 -24.36 -6.10 22.46
C LEU A 980 -24.88 -5.16 21.37
N THR A 981 -25.80 -4.25 21.71
CA THR A 981 -26.29 -3.22 20.77
C THR A 981 -25.16 -2.31 20.27
N LEU A 982 -24.20 -1.93 21.13
CA LEU A 982 -23.03 -1.17 20.67
C LEU A 982 -22.09 -2.00 19.80
N ALA A 983 -21.88 -3.26 20.14
CA ALA A 983 -21.05 -4.18 19.36
C ALA A 983 -21.65 -4.48 17.96
N ASP A 984 -22.97 -4.46 17.83
CA ASP A 984 -23.66 -4.57 16.55
C ASP A 984 -23.59 -3.26 15.75
N HIS A 985 -23.88 -2.12 16.40
CA HIS A 985 -23.99 -0.84 15.70
C HIS A 985 -22.65 -0.20 15.35
N VAL A 986 -21.53 -0.64 15.95
CA VAL A 986 -20.19 -0.23 15.50
C VAL A 986 -19.92 -0.66 14.05
N TYR A 987 -20.57 -1.71 13.55
CA TYR A 987 -20.43 -2.16 12.15
C TYR A 987 -21.63 -1.79 11.27
N SER A 988 -22.80 -1.59 11.86
CA SER A 988 -24.06 -1.40 11.11
C SER A 988 -24.09 -0.20 10.17
N CYS A 989 -23.40 0.89 10.52
CA CYS A 989 -23.49 2.18 9.83
C CYS A 989 -24.94 2.72 9.70
N LYS A 990 -25.86 2.28 10.56
CA LYS A 990 -27.21 2.87 10.67
C LYS A 990 -27.16 4.28 11.29
N PHE A 991 -26.21 4.48 12.19
CA PHE A 991 -26.03 5.72 12.95
C PHE A 991 -24.69 6.38 12.64
N GLY A 992 -24.62 7.71 12.85
CA GLY A 992 -23.41 8.50 12.67
C GLY A 992 -22.39 8.37 13.82
N THR A 993 -22.78 7.84 14.98
CA THR A 993 -21.96 7.83 16.21
C THR A 993 -20.54 7.27 16.00
N PHE A 994 -20.45 6.11 15.34
CA PHE A 994 -19.17 5.40 15.08
C PHE A 994 -18.68 5.58 13.63
N MET A 995 -19.12 6.63 12.94
CA MET A 995 -18.60 6.98 11.61
C MET A 995 -17.37 7.88 11.72
N PHE A 996 -16.53 7.87 10.68
CA PHE A 996 -15.29 8.65 10.56
C PHE A 996 -14.23 8.33 11.63
N ASP A 997 -13.08 9.02 11.57
CA ASP A 997 -11.91 8.72 12.41
C ASP A 997 -11.61 9.79 13.47
N CYS A 998 -12.26 10.95 13.42
CA CYS A 998 -12.11 11.99 14.45
C CYS A 998 -13.33 12.93 14.57
N GLU A 999 -13.35 13.72 15.65
CA GLU A 999 -14.41 14.70 15.92
C GLU A 999 -14.57 15.72 14.78
N ARG A 1000 -13.46 16.21 14.21
CA ARG A 1000 -13.46 17.20 13.12
C ARG A 1000 -14.23 16.67 11.92
N GLN A 1001 -13.85 15.49 11.42
CA GLN A 1001 -14.52 14.86 10.27
C GLN A 1001 -16.02 14.69 10.53
N ARG A 1002 -16.41 14.15 11.69
CA ARG A 1002 -17.83 14.01 12.03
C ARG A 1002 -18.56 15.35 12.00
N LYS A 1003 -18.02 16.39 12.63
CA LYS A 1003 -18.65 17.72 12.66
C LYS A 1003 -18.77 18.33 11.26
N ASP A 1004 -17.73 18.23 10.44
CA ASP A 1004 -17.71 18.79 9.08
C ASP A 1004 -18.77 18.14 8.17
N PHE A 1005 -18.94 16.82 8.28
CA PHE A 1005 -19.92 16.08 7.49
C PHE A 1005 -21.35 16.20 8.06
N PHE A 1006 -21.53 16.11 9.38
CA PHE A 1006 -22.85 16.18 10.00
C PHE A 1006 -23.45 17.59 10.00
N ALA A 1007 -22.64 18.62 9.79
CA ALA A 1007 -23.13 19.96 9.48
C ALA A 1007 -23.85 20.05 8.12
N LYS A 1008 -23.51 19.16 7.17
CA LYS A 1008 -24.04 19.16 5.80
C LYS A 1008 -25.10 18.09 5.56
N HIS A 1009 -25.08 17.03 6.36
CA HIS A 1009 -25.96 15.87 6.20
C HIS A 1009 -26.66 15.55 7.51
N ARG A 1010 -27.97 15.27 7.44
CA ARG A 1010 -28.73 14.82 8.60
C ARG A 1010 -28.37 13.37 8.90
N VAL A 1011 -27.91 13.12 10.13
CA VAL A 1011 -27.58 11.80 10.65
C VAL A 1011 -28.09 11.68 12.08
N PHE A 1012 -28.35 10.46 12.53
CA PHE A 1012 -28.84 10.20 13.88
C PHE A 1012 -27.78 9.49 14.71
N SER A 1013 -27.80 9.75 16.02
CA SER A 1013 -26.98 9.03 16.99
C SER A 1013 -27.66 7.75 17.48
N VAL A 1014 -26.87 6.69 17.70
CA VAL A 1014 -27.33 5.41 18.27
C VAL A 1014 -27.98 5.61 19.63
N TRP A 1015 -27.52 6.62 20.38
CA TRP A 1015 -28.04 6.94 21.71
C TRP A 1015 -29.52 7.32 21.69
N SER A 1016 -29.99 7.89 20.60
CA SER A 1016 -31.38 8.32 20.46
C SER A 1016 -32.34 7.11 20.49
N GLU A 1017 -31.96 6.02 19.80
CA GLU A 1017 -32.72 4.77 19.81
C GLU A 1017 -32.61 4.08 21.18
N ILE A 1018 -31.40 4.08 21.76
CA ILE A 1018 -31.14 3.49 23.09
C ILE A 1018 -31.97 4.18 24.17
N ASN A 1019 -32.00 5.51 24.22
CA ASN A 1019 -32.73 6.25 25.26
C ASN A 1019 -34.24 6.07 25.13
N THR A 1020 -34.75 6.05 23.90
CA THR A 1020 -36.17 5.79 23.62
C THR A 1020 -36.61 4.40 24.11
N GLN A 1021 -35.68 3.44 24.15
CA GLN A 1021 -35.90 2.07 24.65
C GLN A 1021 -35.11 1.80 25.95
N SER A 1022 -34.90 2.82 26.78
CA SER A 1022 -34.00 2.75 27.95
C SER A 1022 -34.31 1.58 28.89
N GLU A 1023 -35.59 1.25 29.11
CA GLU A 1023 -36.01 0.10 29.93
C GLU A 1023 -35.39 -1.23 29.49
N ARG A 1024 -35.18 -1.44 28.18
CA ARG A 1024 -34.53 -2.64 27.62
C ARG A 1024 -33.06 -2.75 28.01
N PHE A 1025 -32.41 -1.60 28.21
CA PHE A 1025 -30.97 -1.48 28.42
C PHE A 1025 -30.61 -1.29 29.90
N THR A 1026 -31.59 -0.99 30.74
CA THR A 1026 -31.42 -0.86 32.18
C THR A 1026 -31.27 -2.22 32.85
N ASN A 1027 -30.34 -2.30 33.79
CA ASN A 1027 -30.11 -3.42 34.68
C ASN A 1027 -31.04 -3.30 35.90
N HIS A 1028 -32.01 -4.19 36.02
CA HIS A 1028 -32.95 -4.19 37.15
C HIS A 1028 -32.29 -4.50 38.50
N MET A 1029 -31.08 -5.05 38.51
CA MET A 1029 -30.29 -5.28 39.72
C MET A 1029 -29.45 -4.06 40.12
N TYR A 1030 -29.54 -2.94 39.38
CA TYR A 1030 -28.76 -1.74 39.67
C TYR A 1030 -29.10 -1.18 41.05
N ALA A 1031 -28.14 -1.32 41.97
CA ALA A 1031 -28.20 -0.90 43.35
C ALA A 1031 -26.75 -0.62 43.78
N PRO A 1032 -26.18 0.52 43.32
CA PRO A 1032 -24.77 0.80 43.55
C PRO A 1032 -24.49 0.99 45.05
N SER A 1033 -23.36 0.45 45.52
CA SER A 1033 -22.97 0.58 46.92
C SER A 1033 -22.60 2.03 47.26
N GLU A 1034 -23.23 2.58 48.30
CA GLU A 1034 -22.90 3.93 48.80
C GLU A 1034 -21.46 4.04 49.34
N GLN A 1035 -20.81 2.91 49.65
CA GLN A 1035 -19.50 2.86 50.28
C GLN A 1035 -18.34 2.67 49.28
N ALA A 1036 -18.59 2.14 48.08
CA ALA A 1036 -17.54 1.73 47.14
C ALA A 1036 -17.41 2.70 45.96
N THR A 1037 -16.61 3.75 46.12
CA THR A 1037 -16.39 4.75 45.05
C THR A 1037 -15.52 4.19 43.92
N VAL A 1038 -14.55 3.32 44.22
CA VAL A 1038 -13.64 2.72 43.24
C VAL A 1038 -13.78 1.20 43.26
N LEU A 1039 -13.96 0.60 42.07
CA LEU A 1039 -14.12 -0.84 41.91
C LEU A 1039 -13.04 -1.39 40.98
N SER A 1040 -12.23 -2.31 41.48
CA SER A 1040 -11.12 -2.93 40.74
C SER A 1040 -11.40 -4.40 40.46
N PRO A 1041 -11.83 -4.77 39.24
CA PRO A 1041 -12.14 -6.15 38.90
C PRO A 1041 -10.91 -7.05 39.03
N SER A 1042 -11.15 -8.34 39.29
CA SER A 1042 -10.09 -9.33 39.28
C SER A 1042 -9.54 -9.55 37.87
N THR A 1043 -8.22 -9.49 37.75
CA THR A 1043 -7.46 -9.71 36.50
C THR A 1043 -6.84 -11.11 36.44
N LEU A 1044 -7.14 -11.99 37.40
CA LEU A 1044 -6.66 -13.37 37.41
C LEU A 1044 -7.27 -14.13 36.22
N SER A 1045 -6.46 -14.89 35.47
CA SER A 1045 -6.91 -15.61 34.27
C SER A 1045 -8.15 -16.48 34.52
N LYS A 1046 -8.25 -17.14 35.69
CA LYS A 1046 -9.41 -17.98 36.07
C LYS A 1046 -10.74 -17.21 36.17
N ASN A 1047 -10.66 -15.91 36.40
CA ASN A 1047 -11.80 -15.01 36.58
C ASN A 1047 -12.19 -14.30 35.28
N ILE A 1048 -11.36 -14.36 34.23
CA ILE A 1048 -11.68 -13.87 32.89
C ILE A 1048 -12.45 -14.98 32.15
N LYS A 1049 -13.62 -14.65 31.61
CA LYS A 1049 -14.52 -15.63 30.95
C LYS A 1049 -14.75 -15.22 29.50
N LEU A 1050 -15.09 -16.17 28.64
CA LEU A 1050 -15.56 -15.86 27.29
C LEU A 1050 -16.92 -15.16 27.36
N TRP A 1051 -17.08 -14.05 26.63
CA TRP A 1051 -18.36 -13.37 26.45
C TRP A 1051 -19.29 -14.19 25.54
N LYS A 1052 -19.91 -15.23 26.11
CA LYS A 1052 -20.78 -16.16 25.37
C LYS A 1052 -21.93 -15.45 24.65
N GLY A 1053 -22.52 -14.43 25.26
CA GLY A 1053 -23.59 -13.62 24.69
C GLY A 1053 -23.22 -12.91 23.38
N TYR A 1054 -21.93 -12.69 23.10
CA TYR A 1054 -21.46 -12.15 21.82
C TYR A 1054 -20.85 -13.22 20.91
N PHE A 1055 -19.91 -14.02 21.43
CA PHE A 1055 -19.13 -14.97 20.61
C PHE A 1055 -19.89 -16.25 20.27
N CYS A 1056 -20.84 -16.66 21.11
CA CYS A 1056 -21.55 -17.93 20.97
C CYS A 1056 -23.04 -17.76 20.58
N ARG A 1057 -23.52 -16.52 20.40
CA ARG A 1057 -24.95 -16.24 20.12
C ARG A 1057 -25.46 -16.79 18.78
N TRP A 1058 -24.55 -17.22 17.91
CA TRP A 1058 -24.85 -17.81 16.61
C TRP A 1058 -24.53 -19.30 16.52
N ASP A 1059 -23.91 -19.87 17.56
CA ASP A 1059 -23.50 -21.27 17.56
C ASP A 1059 -24.62 -22.14 18.15
N PRO A 1060 -25.33 -22.94 17.32
CA PRO A 1060 -26.42 -23.78 17.80
C PRO A 1060 -25.91 -24.97 18.64
N THR A 1061 -24.60 -25.25 18.66
CA THR A 1061 -24.03 -26.39 19.39
C THR A 1061 -23.84 -26.12 20.88
N VAL A 1062 -23.94 -24.88 21.32
CA VAL A 1062 -23.77 -24.50 22.73
C VAL A 1062 -25.01 -24.88 23.52
N ILE A 1063 -24.82 -25.67 24.59
CA ILE A 1063 -25.89 -26.12 25.49
C ILE A 1063 -25.66 -25.54 26.90
N PRO A 1064 -26.65 -24.84 27.50
CA PRO A 1064 -27.92 -24.43 26.90
C PRO A 1064 -27.71 -23.39 25.76
N PRO A 1065 -28.65 -23.28 24.81
CA PRO A 1065 -28.54 -22.33 23.71
C PRO A 1065 -28.43 -20.89 24.22
N VAL A 1066 -27.53 -20.12 23.60
CA VAL A 1066 -27.35 -18.70 23.91
C VAL A 1066 -28.41 -17.90 23.16
N PRO A 1067 -29.13 -16.97 23.82
CA PRO A 1067 -30.08 -16.10 23.13
C PRO A 1067 -29.40 -15.32 21.99
N ALA A 1068 -29.94 -15.48 20.78
CA ALA A 1068 -29.49 -14.76 19.60
C ALA A 1068 -30.02 -13.31 19.64
N PHE A 1069 -29.33 -12.44 20.36
CA PHE A 1069 -29.66 -11.01 20.42
C PHE A 1069 -29.00 -10.26 19.25
N GLN A 1070 -29.83 -9.59 18.45
CA GLN A 1070 -29.41 -8.75 17.33
C GLN A 1070 -30.26 -7.48 17.28
N CYS A 1071 -29.63 -6.32 17.14
CA CYS A 1071 -30.32 -5.04 16.92
C CYS A 1071 -29.87 -4.42 15.60
N TYR A 1072 -30.67 -4.55 14.54
CA TYR A 1072 -30.45 -3.87 13.25
C TYR A 1072 -31.67 -3.11 12.77
#